data_AF-A0ABD2GN14-F1
#
_entry.id   AF-A0ABD2GN14-F1
#
_cell.length_a   1.000
_cell.length_b   1.000
_cell.length_c   1.000
_cell.angle_alpha   90.00
_cell.angle_beta   90.00
_cell.angle_gamma   90.00
#
_symmetry.space_group_name_H-M   'P 1'
#
loop_
_entity.id
_entity.type
_entity.pdbx_description
1 polymer ?
#
loop_
_entity_poly.entity_id
_entity_poly.type
_entity_poly.pdbx_seq_one_letter_code
_entity_poly.pdbx_strand_id
1 'polypeptide(L)'
;MKTGSQIRLLLWKNWTLRKRQKGRFIVEICWPVLLFVGLVWLRKANPLYQQHECHFPNKAMPSAGILPWIQGIFCNVNNPCFRYPTRGESPGVVSNYNNSVLARFYVDAQELLLEEREVQGIGRLWHEMSSFSNIMETLRNNPSVVLGRGLKLDDILKDDENFTAFLLENAALSESIVYQFVNAEIRLEQFAFGIPDLQLKDIACSQALLDHFIIFPSRMGLHGVRNAMCALSQTRLQRVEDELYDNLDFFKIFKLMPKIVDRSSEGIDLNNWGQVLKTTSEKMQVLMKRESSQDLLKVVSALFQAEGSPTFSQMMSSVSQLFCGYPEGGGSKVLSFNWYEDNNYKMFLGVNATKKRNYVYDDSASPSCNALMETLESNPVTKIVWNSVKPLLMGKILYTPDSPAVHKILKSANTTFEELERLQNMARAWGELGPQLWAFFNNSVQMNMIRDTLGNPTVMNFVDSSLQDTEFTTRHILNFLYNGPEEKREEDMPSFNWSDIFNITDQIIGMFNKYGECIDLDKFVAYTDESQMTHQALYLLEESKFWAGVVFTDMFPWTNSVPPHVKYKIRMDIDAVERTNKIKDRYWDPGPRADTMEDQRYIWGGFAYLQDMIEHGILKLHTGKNWPLGVYVQQMPYPCYVDDLFMITLNRCFPMFMVLAWIYSVSMTVKSIVLEKELRLKETLKTMGVNNGVIWCTCFIDSFIMMTTSTALLTIIIMGGKVLNYSNPLLVFFFLLTFTVTTIMQCFLMSVFFNKANLAAACSGIIYFTLYLPHVLCFAWQDRITKTMKMAASLLSPVAFGFGTEYLSRYEEQGLGLQWDNIMTSPLEKDNYSFLTSILMMVFDAVLYGVLAWYLDNVFPGQYGIGRPFYFPFQSSYWRLSATSNTERAYQDAVIMEPDMVVEQDVESRGSPVTHTCNGSARRKGCKHQSKREQQERKKELLKQQEETQNHVEEGHDSEGQMFFEADPLGLKRGVQIEDLVMQFSGSSRPAVNHLSINFYEGQITSFLGHNGAGKTTTMSILTGLFPPYIWHSLR
;
A
#
# COMPACT_ATOMS: atom_id res chain seq x y z
N MET A 1 31.92 55.42 32.12
CA MET A 1 32.63 54.42 31.29
C MET A 1 31.89 54.23 29.96
N LYS A 2 32.58 54.00 28.83
CA LYS A 2 31.94 53.66 27.55
C LYS A 2 31.31 52.26 27.64
N THR A 3 30.02 52.14 27.30
CA THR A 3 29.21 50.89 27.37
C THR A 3 29.86 49.69 26.66
N GLY A 4 30.52 49.90 25.52
CA GLY A 4 31.22 48.83 24.79
C GLY A 4 32.39 48.19 25.56
N SER A 5 33.13 48.97 26.35
CA SER A 5 34.24 48.45 27.18
C SER A 5 33.71 47.57 28.32
N GLN A 6 32.58 47.95 28.92
CA GLN A 6 31.90 47.17 29.96
C GLN A 6 31.41 45.82 29.41
N ILE A 7 30.80 45.81 28.22
CA ILE A 7 30.34 44.58 27.56
C ILE A 7 31.52 43.63 27.31
N ARG A 8 32.64 44.13 26.77
CA ARG A 8 33.82 43.31 26.50
C ARG A 8 34.39 42.67 27.76
N LEU A 9 34.47 43.42 28.86
CA LEU A 9 34.98 42.92 30.13
C LEU A 9 34.04 41.88 30.76
N LEU A 10 32.73 42.09 30.69
CA LEU A 10 31.73 41.14 31.18
C LEU A 10 31.70 39.86 30.34
N LEU A 11 31.88 39.96 29.03
CA LEU A 11 32.05 38.79 28.17
C LEU A 11 33.33 38.03 28.50
N TRP A 12 34.44 38.73 28.76
CA TRP A 12 35.67 38.11 29.24
C TRP A 12 35.47 37.38 30.58
N LYS A 13 34.71 37.97 31.52
CA LYS A 13 34.30 37.31 32.77
C LYS A 13 33.56 36.01 32.49
N ASN A 14 32.51 36.05 31.66
CA ASN A 14 31.68 34.89 31.34
C ASN A 14 32.49 33.77 30.64
N TRP A 15 33.32 34.15 29.67
CA TRP A 15 34.23 33.23 28.99
C TRP A 15 35.23 32.59 29.97
N THR A 16 35.81 33.38 30.88
CA THR A 16 36.77 32.87 31.87
C THR A 16 36.12 31.89 32.84
N LEU A 17 34.87 32.13 33.25
CA LEU A 17 34.08 31.20 34.09
C LEU A 17 33.89 29.85 33.39
N ARG A 18 33.55 29.86 32.09
CA ARG A 18 33.41 28.63 31.29
C ARG A 18 34.75 27.93 31.08
N LYS A 19 35.82 28.67 30.79
CA LYS A 19 37.18 28.13 30.63
C LYS A 19 37.67 27.39 31.89
N ARG A 20 37.28 27.86 33.08
CA ARG A 20 37.59 27.20 34.35
C ARG A 20 36.75 25.93 34.58
N GLN A 21 35.53 25.85 34.04
CA GLN A 21 34.62 24.70 34.14
C GLN A 21 34.69 23.79 32.90
N LYS A 22 35.87 23.25 32.60
CA LYS A 22 36.13 22.46 31.38
C LYS A 22 35.13 21.31 31.17
N GLY A 23 34.81 20.55 32.23
CA GLY A 23 33.88 19.41 32.14
C GLY A 23 32.48 19.81 31.69
N ARG A 24 31.96 20.94 32.19
CA ARG A 24 30.64 21.46 31.81
C ARG A 24 30.60 21.85 30.34
N PHE A 25 31.62 22.58 29.87
CA PHE A 25 31.71 23.01 28.47
C PHE A 25 31.77 21.82 27.50
N ILE A 26 32.52 20.77 27.85
CA ILE A 26 32.62 19.54 27.04
C ILE A 26 31.27 18.83 26.99
N VAL A 27 30.59 18.61 28.13
CA VAL A 27 29.29 17.92 28.15
C VAL A 27 28.24 18.70 27.36
N GLU A 28 28.23 20.03 27.45
CA GLU A 28 27.27 20.89 26.74
C GLU A 28 27.39 20.80 25.21
N ILE A 29 28.60 20.54 24.68
CA ILE A 29 28.84 20.36 23.23
C ILE A 29 28.68 18.89 22.82
N CYS A 30 29.22 17.95 23.61
CA CYS A 30 29.24 16.54 23.25
C CYS A 30 27.87 15.86 23.39
N TRP A 31 26.99 16.32 24.29
CA TRP A 31 25.69 15.68 24.51
C TRP A 31 24.80 15.67 23.26
N PRO A 32 24.54 16.81 22.58
CA PRO A 32 23.86 16.80 21.28
C PRO A 32 24.55 15.94 20.23
N VAL A 33 25.88 16.00 20.16
CA VAL A 33 26.66 15.25 19.17
C VAL A 33 26.49 13.74 19.34
N LEU A 34 26.56 13.22 20.57
CA LEU A 34 26.41 11.79 20.86
C LEU A 34 25.03 11.25 20.46
N LEU A 35 23.95 12.00 20.76
CA LEU A 35 22.60 11.61 20.38
C LEU A 35 22.44 11.49 18.86
N PHE A 36 22.98 12.45 18.10
CA PHE A 36 22.85 12.46 16.65
C PHE A 36 23.81 11.53 15.92
N VAL A 37 24.99 11.23 16.49
CA VAL A 37 25.84 10.15 15.99
C VAL A 37 25.12 8.80 16.07
N GLY A 38 24.34 8.55 17.13
CA GLY A 38 23.48 7.37 17.23
C GLY A 38 22.42 7.29 16.12
N LEU A 39 21.78 8.43 15.80
CA LEU A 39 20.82 8.51 14.69
C LEU A 39 21.48 8.29 13.32
N VAL A 40 22.67 8.84 13.09
CA VAL A 40 23.44 8.61 11.86
C VAL A 40 23.85 7.14 11.72
N TRP A 41 24.20 6.48 12.83
CA TRP A 41 24.45 5.04 12.83
C TRP A 41 23.21 4.24 12.43
N LEU A 42 22.04 4.59 12.99
CA LEU A 42 20.76 3.95 12.64
C LEU A 42 20.35 4.19 11.17
N ARG A 43 20.69 5.37 10.62
CA ARG A 43 20.54 5.69 9.19
C ARG A 43 21.43 4.80 8.32
N LYS A 44 22.68 4.56 8.72
CA LYS A 44 23.60 3.72 7.96
C LYS A 44 23.20 2.24 7.98
N ALA A 45 22.50 1.80 9.03
CA ALA A 45 21.99 0.43 9.13
C ALA A 45 20.80 0.13 8.21
N ASN A 46 20.01 1.15 7.84
CA ASN A 46 18.83 1.01 6.98
C ASN A 46 19.05 1.79 5.67
N PRO A 47 19.53 1.13 4.59
CA PRO A 47 19.77 1.79 3.32
C PRO A 47 18.47 2.20 2.63
N LEU A 48 18.57 3.14 1.68
CA LEU A 48 17.47 3.58 0.83
C LEU A 48 17.19 2.53 -0.25
N TYR A 49 15.92 2.16 -0.42
CA TYR A 49 15.50 1.28 -1.51
C TYR A 49 14.80 2.12 -2.59
N GLN A 50 15.39 2.16 -3.79
CA GLN A 50 14.80 2.85 -4.92
C GLN A 50 13.92 1.89 -5.70
N GLN A 51 12.66 2.26 -5.89
CA GLN A 51 11.70 1.50 -6.67
C GLN A 51 11.49 2.18 -8.02
N HIS A 52 11.43 1.37 -9.07
CA HIS A 52 11.12 1.87 -10.41
C HIS A 52 9.64 2.28 -10.53
N GLU A 53 9.31 2.96 -11.61
CA GLU A 53 7.90 3.17 -11.96
C GLU A 53 7.20 1.82 -12.06
N CYS A 54 6.03 1.74 -11.43
CA CYS A 54 5.34 0.49 -11.20
C CYS A 54 4.05 0.44 -11.99
N HIS A 55 4.01 -0.42 -12.99
CA HIS A 55 2.86 -0.72 -13.84
C HIS A 55 2.23 -2.05 -13.42
N PHE A 56 0.91 -2.13 -13.51
CA PHE A 56 0.18 -3.30 -13.03
C PHE A 56 -0.59 -3.97 -14.17
N PRO A 57 -0.73 -5.30 -14.16
CA PRO A 57 -1.62 -5.98 -15.06
C PRO A 57 -3.09 -5.77 -14.63
N ASN A 58 -3.99 -5.63 -15.59
CA ASN A 58 -5.42 -5.60 -15.29
C ASN A 58 -5.94 -6.97 -14.83
N LYS A 59 -7.03 -6.92 -14.07
CA LYS A 59 -7.75 -8.08 -13.57
C LYS A 59 -9.15 -8.12 -14.19
N ALA A 60 -9.49 -9.24 -14.80
CA ALA A 60 -10.81 -9.45 -15.37
C ALA A 60 -11.83 -9.75 -14.26
N MET A 61 -13.02 -9.17 -14.37
CA MET A 61 -14.17 -9.54 -13.55
C MET A 61 -14.95 -10.70 -14.20
N PRO A 62 -15.80 -11.43 -13.48
CA PRO A 62 -16.57 -12.55 -14.04
C PRO A 62 -17.39 -12.18 -15.28
N SER A 63 -17.88 -10.94 -15.39
CA SER A 63 -18.58 -10.43 -16.57
C SER A 63 -17.76 -10.40 -17.86
N ALA A 64 -16.43 -10.35 -17.78
CA ALA A 64 -15.54 -10.38 -18.94
C ALA A 64 -15.41 -11.78 -19.57
N GLY A 65 -15.90 -12.82 -18.90
CA GLY A 65 -15.84 -14.21 -19.32
C GLY A 65 -14.99 -15.06 -18.38
N ILE A 66 -15.30 -16.36 -18.32
CA ILE A 66 -14.68 -17.30 -17.39
C ILE A 66 -13.17 -17.43 -17.62
N LEU A 67 -12.73 -17.55 -18.88
CA LEU A 67 -11.32 -17.74 -19.19
C LEU A 67 -10.47 -16.52 -18.77
N PRO A 68 -10.81 -15.27 -19.17
CA PRO A 68 -10.13 -14.08 -18.66
C PRO A 68 -10.16 -13.96 -17.13
N TRP A 69 -11.27 -14.31 -16.50
CA TRP A 69 -11.41 -14.26 -15.03
C TRP A 69 -10.48 -15.27 -14.33
N ILE A 70 -10.44 -16.51 -14.79
CA ILE A 70 -9.53 -17.56 -14.30
C ILE A 70 -8.07 -17.13 -14.53
N GLN A 71 -7.74 -16.61 -15.71
CA GLN A 71 -6.41 -16.03 -15.97
C GLN A 71 -6.08 -14.90 -15.00
N GLY A 72 -7.05 -14.02 -14.69
CA GLY A 72 -6.90 -12.96 -13.70
C GLY A 72 -6.59 -13.47 -12.29
N ILE A 73 -7.16 -14.60 -11.88
CA ILE A 73 -6.91 -15.22 -10.57
C ILE A 73 -5.52 -15.86 -10.54
N PHE A 74 -5.16 -16.68 -11.54
CA PHE A 74 -3.93 -17.47 -11.53
C PHE A 74 -2.68 -16.73 -11.99
N CYS A 75 -2.80 -15.79 -12.93
CA CYS A 75 -1.65 -15.12 -13.53
C CYS A 75 -1.23 -13.86 -12.78
N ASN A 76 -2.16 -13.23 -12.05
CA ASN A 76 -1.92 -12.00 -11.30
C ASN A 76 -1.88 -12.22 -9.78
N VAL A 77 -1.55 -13.45 -9.34
CA VAL A 77 -1.62 -13.80 -7.91
C VAL A 77 -0.77 -12.85 -7.05
N ASN A 78 0.45 -12.58 -7.51
CA ASN A 78 1.39 -11.73 -6.78
C ASN A 78 1.27 -10.24 -7.15
N ASN A 79 0.30 -9.86 -7.99
CA ASN A 79 0.14 -8.51 -8.53
C ASN A 79 1.48 -7.86 -8.93
N PRO A 80 2.24 -8.49 -9.85
CA PRO A 80 3.63 -8.11 -10.10
C PRO A 80 3.74 -6.68 -10.62
N CYS A 81 4.77 -5.99 -10.13
CA CYS A 81 5.13 -4.64 -10.53
C CYS A 81 6.02 -4.67 -11.79
N PHE A 82 5.49 -4.23 -12.92
CA PHE A 82 6.25 -4.12 -14.17
C PHE A 82 6.90 -2.75 -14.30
N ARG A 83 8.13 -2.69 -14.82
CA ARG A 83 8.84 -1.43 -15.07
C ARG A 83 8.27 -0.62 -16.24
N TYR A 84 7.57 -1.29 -17.15
CA TYR A 84 7.00 -0.70 -18.35
C TYR A 84 5.50 -1.00 -18.42
N PRO A 85 4.71 -0.13 -19.08
CA PRO A 85 3.27 -0.31 -19.18
C PRO A 85 2.93 -1.65 -19.81
N THR A 86 2.00 -2.36 -19.16
CA THR A 86 1.47 -3.62 -19.71
C THR A 86 0.53 -3.32 -20.89
N ARG A 87 0.27 -4.32 -21.75
CA ARG A 87 -0.59 -4.12 -22.93
C ARG A 87 -1.99 -3.65 -22.54
N GLY A 88 -2.52 -4.10 -21.40
CA GLY A 88 -3.83 -3.71 -20.88
C GLY A 88 -3.93 -2.26 -20.40
N GLU A 89 -2.81 -1.55 -20.20
CA GLU A 89 -2.80 -0.11 -19.91
C GLU A 89 -2.89 0.74 -21.17
N SER A 90 -2.63 0.15 -22.35
CA SER A 90 -2.66 0.87 -23.62
C SER A 90 -4.09 1.09 -24.12
N PRO A 91 -4.40 2.25 -24.74
CA PRO A 91 -5.74 2.52 -25.22
C PRO A 91 -6.12 1.54 -26.34
N GLY A 92 -7.30 0.92 -26.22
CA GLY A 92 -7.86 0.01 -27.24
C GLY A 92 -7.49 -1.46 -27.07
N VAL A 93 -6.49 -1.81 -26.27
CA VAL A 93 -6.15 -3.21 -25.94
C VAL A 93 -6.47 -3.46 -24.48
N VAL A 94 -7.43 -4.36 -24.23
CA VAL A 94 -7.86 -4.67 -22.86
C VAL A 94 -7.15 -5.92 -22.34
N SER A 95 -7.17 -7.04 -23.06
CA SER A 95 -6.59 -8.28 -22.53
C SER A 95 -5.05 -8.29 -22.54
N ASN A 96 -4.45 -8.57 -21.38
CA ASN A 96 -3.02 -8.85 -21.26
C ASN A 96 -2.63 -10.27 -21.74
N TYR A 97 -3.58 -11.20 -21.81
CA TYR A 97 -3.32 -12.65 -21.96
C TYR A 97 -3.66 -13.24 -23.33
N ASN A 98 -3.91 -12.41 -24.33
CA ASN A 98 -4.15 -12.89 -25.70
C ASN A 98 -2.94 -13.68 -26.28
N ASN A 99 -1.73 -13.45 -25.74
CA ASN A 99 -0.53 -14.20 -26.12
C ASN A 99 -0.35 -15.53 -25.35
N SER A 100 -1.23 -15.89 -24.42
CA SER A 100 -1.13 -17.18 -23.71
C SER A 100 -1.23 -18.35 -24.69
N VAL A 101 -0.54 -19.46 -24.38
CA VAL A 101 -0.52 -20.65 -25.26
C VAL A 101 -1.94 -21.16 -25.49
N LEU A 102 -2.75 -21.23 -24.43
CA LEU A 102 -4.14 -21.68 -24.53
C LEU A 102 -5.01 -20.73 -25.35
N ALA A 103 -4.91 -19.41 -25.15
CA ALA A 103 -5.72 -18.47 -25.92
C ALA A 103 -5.32 -18.47 -27.40
N ARG A 104 -4.02 -18.51 -27.72
CA ARG A 104 -3.52 -18.64 -29.09
C ARG A 104 -4.02 -19.92 -29.74
N PHE A 105 -3.86 -21.06 -29.06
CA PHE A 105 -4.33 -22.34 -29.57
C PHE A 105 -5.85 -22.36 -29.78
N TYR A 106 -6.63 -21.79 -28.86
CA TYR A 106 -8.09 -21.73 -28.99
C TYR A 106 -8.52 -20.87 -30.20
N VAL A 107 -7.92 -19.69 -30.37
CA VAL A 107 -8.20 -18.83 -31.53
C VAL A 107 -7.79 -19.51 -32.83
N ASP A 108 -6.61 -20.13 -32.86
CA ASP A 108 -6.10 -20.85 -34.02
C ASP A 108 -6.98 -22.05 -34.38
N ALA A 109 -7.40 -22.83 -33.38
CA ALA A 109 -8.29 -23.98 -33.57
C ALA A 109 -9.70 -23.55 -33.99
N GLN A 110 -10.20 -22.44 -33.45
CA GLN A 110 -11.50 -21.90 -33.83
C GLN A 110 -11.49 -21.40 -35.28
N GLU A 111 -10.45 -20.67 -35.68
CA GLU A 111 -10.29 -20.16 -37.04
C GLU A 111 -10.12 -21.30 -38.06
N LEU A 112 -9.35 -22.34 -37.72
CA LEU A 112 -9.00 -23.39 -38.67
C LEU A 112 -9.99 -24.55 -38.70
N LEU A 113 -10.43 -25.09 -37.56
CA LEU A 113 -11.19 -26.35 -37.48
C LEU A 113 -12.70 -26.18 -37.22
N LEU A 114 -13.12 -25.06 -36.61
CA LEU A 114 -14.50 -24.86 -36.16
C LEU A 114 -15.33 -23.97 -37.10
N GLU A 115 -14.90 -23.82 -38.36
CA GLU A 115 -15.69 -23.11 -39.37
C GLU A 115 -16.93 -23.93 -39.75
N GLU A 116 -18.12 -23.31 -39.77
CA GLU A 116 -19.41 -24.01 -39.90
C GLU A 116 -19.49 -24.93 -41.13
N ARG A 117 -18.86 -24.54 -42.24
CA ARG A 117 -18.91 -25.30 -43.51
C ARG A 117 -18.21 -26.65 -43.40
N GLU A 118 -17.15 -26.74 -42.63
CA GLU A 118 -16.33 -27.95 -42.52
C GLU A 118 -16.89 -28.92 -41.49
N VAL A 119 -17.40 -28.38 -40.38
CA VAL A 119 -18.16 -29.18 -39.40
C VAL A 119 -19.36 -29.84 -40.07
N GLN A 120 -20.04 -29.13 -40.99
CA GLN A 120 -21.10 -29.72 -41.81
C GLN A 120 -20.58 -30.83 -42.76
N GLY A 121 -19.40 -30.65 -43.35
CA GLY A 121 -18.76 -31.67 -44.21
C GLY A 121 -18.40 -32.95 -43.47
N ILE A 122 -17.78 -32.83 -42.28
CA ILE A 122 -17.47 -33.97 -41.40
C ILE A 122 -18.76 -34.62 -40.89
N GLY A 123 -19.76 -33.82 -40.53
CA GLY A 123 -21.07 -34.31 -40.10
C GLY A 123 -21.77 -35.13 -41.20
N ARG A 124 -21.66 -34.70 -42.47
CA ARG A 124 -22.16 -35.44 -43.63
C ARG A 124 -21.42 -36.76 -43.82
N LEU A 125 -20.07 -36.76 -43.75
CA LEU A 125 -19.25 -37.98 -43.84
C LEU A 125 -19.65 -38.98 -42.75
N TRP A 126 -19.82 -38.52 -41.51
CA TRP A 126 -20.27 -39.36 -40.40
C TRP A 126 -21.67 -39.96 -40.64
N HIS A 127 -22.60 -39.15 -41.16
CA HIS A 127 -23.94 -39.63 -41.50
C HIS A 127 -23.89 -40.68 -42.62
N GLU A 128 -23.07 -40.50 -43.65
CA GLU A 128 -22.87 -41.47 -44.74
C GLU A 128 -22.22 -42.76 -44.24
N MET A 129 -21.20 -42.67 -43.39
CA MET A 129 -20.53 -43.83 -42.77
C MET A 129 -21.45 -44.61 -41.84
N SER A 130 -22.23 -43.92 -41.01
CA SER A 130 -23.22 -44.57 -40.13
C SER A 130 -24.34 -45.25 -40.92
N SER A 131 -24.78 -44.66 -42.03
CA SER A 131 -25.73 -45.28 -42.95
C SER A 131 -25.16 -46.56 -43.55
N PHE A 132 -23.91 -46.54 -44.02
CA PHE A 132 -23.22 -47.70 -44.56
C PHE A 132 -23.04 -48.82 -43.53
N SER A 133 -22.66 -48.46 -42.29
CA SER A 133 -22.60 -49.39 -41.17
C SER A 133 -23.94 -50.07 -40.92
N ASN A 134 -25.02 -49.29 -40.84
CA ASN A 134 -26.36 -49.82 -40.60
C ASN A 134 -26.78 -50.78 -41.72
N ILE A 135 -26.40 -50.47 -42.98
CA ILE A 135 -26.63 -51.36 -44.11
C ILE A 135 -25.87 -52.68 -43.94
N MET A 136 -24.58 -52.64 -43.64
CA MET A 136 -23.76 -53.85 -43.47
C MET A 136 -24.24 -54.69 -42.27
N GLU A 137 -24.67 -54.04 -41.19
CA GLU A 137 -25.29 -54.71 -40.05
C GLU A 137 -26.64 -55.34 -40.40
N THR A 138 -27.49 -54.66 -41.19
CA THR A 138 -28.74 -55.25 -41.69
C THR A 138 -28.50 -56.44 -42.62
N LEU A 139 -27.46 -56.40 -43.47
CA LEU A 139 -27.07 -57.52 -44.33
C LEU A 139 -26.63 -58.75 -43.50
N ARG A 140 -25.92 -58.53 -42.39
CA ARG A 140 -25.45 -59.60 -41.50
C ARG A 140 -26.54 -60.17 -40.60
N ASN A 141 -27.39 -59.31 -40.02
CA ASN A 141 -28.35 -59.72 -38.98
C ASN A 141 -29.74 -60.08 -39.55
N ASN A 142 -30.17 -59.44 -40.66
CA ASN A 142 -31.47 -59.64 -41.28
C ASN A 142 -31.36 -59.74 -42.82
N PRO A 143 -30.75 -60.81 -43.37
CA PRO A 143 -30.54 -60.96 -44.82
C PRO A 143 -31.85 -61.02 -45.62
N SER A 144 -32.98 -61.35 -44.97
CA SER A 144 -34.30 -61.40 -45.61
C SER A 144 -34.81 -60.05 -46.13
N VAL A 145 -34.27 -58.92 -45.67
CA VAL A 145 -34.68 -57.57 -46.09
C VAL A 145 -34.19 -57.24 -47.52
N VAL A 146 -33.12 -57.90 -47.97
CA VAL A 146 -32.45 -57.66 -49.26
C VAL A 146 -32.81 -58.73 -50.30
N LEU A 147 -33.57 -59.75 -49.88
CA LEU A 147 -33.82 -60.97 -50.64
C LEU A 147 -34.45 -60.68 -52.02
N GLY A 148 -33.69 -60.96 -53.08
CA GLY A 148 -34.11 -60.77 -54.47
C GLY A 148 -33.84 -59.38 -55.05
N ARG A 149 -33.07 -58.53 -54.37
CA ARG A 149 -32.55 -57.27 -54.92
C ARG A 149 -31.04 -57.40 -55.09
N GLY A 150 -30.53 -57.25 -56.31
CA GLY A 150 -29.09 -57.23 -56.56
C GLY A 150 -28.64 -55.99 -57.32
N LEU A 151 -27.32 -55.84 -57.46
CA LEU A 151 -26.73 -54.80 -58.31
C LEU A 151 -26.47 -55.37 -59.70
N LYS A 152 -26.97 -54.71 -60.74
CA LYS A 152 -26.64 -55.11 -62.11
C LYS A 152 -25.15 -54.92 -62.37
N LEU A 153 -24.53 -55.89 -63.05
CA LEU A 153 -23.12 -55.83 -63.37
C LEU A 153 -22.80 -54.65 -64.30
N ASP A 154 -23.66 -54.36 -65.28
CA ASP A 154 -23.58 -53.19 -66.17
C ASP A 154 -23.48 -51.85 -65.41
N ASP A 155 -24.28 -51.68 -64.36
CA ASP A 155 -24.33 -50.44 -63.57
C ASP A 155 -23.06 -50.22 -62.73
N ILE A 156 -22.20 -51.25 -62.60
CA ILE A 156 -20.96 -51.24 -61.81
C ILE A 156 -19.71 -51.04 -62.68
N LEU A 157 -19.77 -51.32 -63.98
CA LEU A 157 -18.61 -51.23 -64.86
C LEU A 157 -18.20 -49.76 -65.13
N LYS A 158 -16.92 -49.53 -65.42
CA LYS A 158 -16.41 -48.21 -65.83
C LYS A 158 -17.07 -47.77 -67.15
N ASP A 159 -17.27 -46.47 -67.33
CA ASP A 159 -17.92 -45.94 -68.54
C ASP A 159 -17.10 -46.20 -69.82
N ASP A 160 -15.76 -46.32 -69.69
CA ASP A 160 -14.83 -46.70 -70.77
C ASP A 160 -14.41 -48.18 -70.64
N GLU A 161 -15.38 -49.09 -70.57
CA GLU A 161 -15.11 -50.52 -70.35
C GLU A 161 -14.52 -51.26 -71.57
N ASN A 162 -13.42 -51.98 -71.34
CA ASN A 162 -12.90 -52.97 -72.30
C ASN A 162 -13.43 -54.39 -72.04
N PHE A 163 -14.18 -54.60 -70.96
CA PHE A 163 -14.60 -55.91 -70.49
C PHE A 163 -15.59 -56.61 -71.43
N THR A 164 -16.61 -55.89 -71.92
CA THR A 164 -17.59 -56.44 -72.87
C THR A 164 -16.93 -56.82 -74.20
N ALA A 165 -15.99 -56.01 -74.68
CA ALA A 165 -15.17 -56.34 -75.84
C ALA A 165 -14.27 -57.56 -75.58
N PHE A 166 -13.65 -57.65 -74.40
CA PHE A 166 -12.83 -58.80 -74.00
C PHE A 166 -13.62 -60.12 -73.95
N LEU A 167 -14.85 -60.10 -73.43
CA LEU A 167 -15.72 -61.27 -73.37
C LEU A 167 -16.12 -61.78 -74.77
N LEU A 168 -16.31 -60.88 -75.73
CA LEU A 168 -16.66 -61.21 -77.12
C LEU A 168 -15.44 -61.71 -77.91
N GLU A 169 -14.31 -61.02 -77.83
CA GLU A 169 -13.14 -61.29 -78.68
C GLU A 169 -12.17 -62.34 -78.10
N ASN A 170 -11.83 -62.21 -76.81
CA ASN A 170 -10.79 -63.03 -76.17
C ASN A 170 -11.34 -64.24 -75.43
N ALA A 171 -12.53 -64.12 -74.81
CA ALA A 171 -13.23 -65.24 -74.17
C ALA A 171 -14.13 -66.03 -75.15
N ALA A 172 -14.35 -65.53 -76.37
CA ALA A 172 -15.14 -66.16 -77.43
C ALA A 172 -16.58 -66.54 -76.99
N LEU A 173 -17.21 -65.70 -76.16
CA LEU A 173 -18.60 -65.87 -75.75
C LEU A 173 -19.54 -65.29 -76.82
N SER A 174 -20.72 -65.89 -77.00
CA SER A 174 -21.72 -65.33 -77.91
C SER A 174 -22.33 -64.04 -77.34
N GLU A 175 -22.70 -63.11 -78.21
CA GLU A 175 -23.34 -61.83 -77.86
C GLU A 175 -24.56 -61.99 -76.94
N SER A 176 -25.37 -63.04 -77.18
CA SER A 176 -26.53 -63.36 -76.34
C SER A 176 -26.16 -63.76 -74.90
N ILE A 177 -25.01 -64.40 -74.70
CA ILE A 177 -24.52 -64.85 -73.39
C ILE A 177 -23.87 -63.68 -72.65
N VAL A 178 -23.10 -62.85 -73.37
CA VAL A 178 -22.51 -61.63 -72.81
C VAL A 178 -23.62 -60.68 -72.33
N TYR A 179 -24.66 -60.46 -73.13
CA TYR A 179 -25.82 -59.64 -72.72
C TYR A 179 -26.52 -60.16 -71.46
N GLN A 180 -26.69 -61.48 -71.33
CA GLN A 180 -27.31 -62.08 -70.14
C GLN A 180 -26.41 -62.03 -68.91
N PHE A 181 -25.08 -62.05 -69.09
CA PHE A 181 -24.10 -61.96 -68.02
C PHE A 181 -23.94 -60.54 -67.49
N VAL A 182 -23.84 -59.55 -68.39
CA VAL A 182 -23.70 -58.12 -68.04
C VAL A 182 -24.97 -57.57 -67.40
N ASN A 183 -26.16 -58.04 -67.82
CA ASN A 183 -27.43 -57.68 -67.17
C ASN A 183 -27.78 -58.52 -65.94
N ALA A 184 -26.88 -59.41 -65.50
CA ALA A 184 -27.13 -60.19 -64.30
C ALA A 184 -26.92 -59.33 -63.04
N GLU A 185 -27.69 -59.63 -62.00
CA GLU A 185 -27.66 -58.91 -60.72
C GLU A 185 -26.88 -59.69 -59.66
N ILE A 186 -25.95 -59.03 -58.97
CA ILE A 186 -25.12 -59.64 -57.91
C ILE A 186 -25.89 -59.62 -56.58
N ARG A 187 -25.95 -60.77 -55.89
CA ARG A 187 -26.55 -60.88 -54.55
C ARG A 187 -25.57 -60.42 -53.47
N LEU A 188 -25.76 -59.22 -52.94
CA LEU A 188 -24.88 -58.64 -51.91
C LEU A 188 -24.92 -59.35 -50.54
N GLU A 189 -26.00 -60.07 -50.23
CA GLU A 189 -26.14 -60.84 -48.99
C GLU A 189 -25.02 -61.87 -48.80
N GLN A 190 -24.57 -62.49 -49.89
CA GLN A 190 -23.52 -63.52 -49.83
C GLN A 190 -22.12 -62.96 -49.61
N PHE A 191 -21.95 -61.65 -49.83
CA PHE A 191 -20.67 -60.96 -49.61
C PHE A 191 -20.55 -60.41 -48.18
N ALA A 192 -21.64 -60.39 -47.40
CA ALA A 192 -21.66 -59.88 -46.02
C ALA A 192 -20.92 -60.77 -45.00
N PHE A 193 -20.73 -62.05 -45.33
CA PHE A 193 -20.02 -63.04 -44.49
C PHE A 193 -18.59 -63.33 -44.96
N GLY A 194 -18.10 -62.57 -45.95
CA GLY A 194 -16.84 -62.84 -46.64
C GLY A 194 -17.01 -63.79 -47.82
N ILE A 195 -16.19 -63.61 -48.86
CA ILE A 195 -16.18 -64.51 -50.01
C ILE A 195 -15.43 -65.79 -49.58
N PRO A 196 -16.04 -66.98 -49.63
CA PRO A 196 -15.30 -68.22 -49.40
C PRO A 196 -14.25 -68.39 -50.50
N ASP A 197 -13.04 -68.86 -50.16
CA ASP A 197 -11.92 -69.15 -51.10
C ASP A 197 -12.31 -70.27 -52.10
N LEU A 198 -13.19 -69.93 -53.04
CA LEU A 198 -13.69 -70.78 -54.10
C LEU A 198 -13.17 -70.24 -55.42
N GLN A 199 -12.65 -71.13 -56.27
CA GLN A 199 -12.23 -70.74 -57.61
C GLN A 199 -13.47 -70.40 -58.45
N LEU A 200 -13.40 -69.37 -59.29
CA LEU A 200 -14.52 -68.94 -60.14
C LEU A 200 -15.09 -70.10 -61.00
N LYS A 201 -14.25 -71.09 -61.32
CA LYS A 201 -14.65 -72.31 -62.05
C LYS A 201 -15.64 -73.17 -61.26
N ASP A 202 -15.45 -73.29 -59.96
CA ASP A 202 -16.32 -74.09 -59.08
C ASP A 202 -17.69 -73.42 -58.93
N ILE A 203 -17.71 -72.08 -58.91
CA ILE A 203 -18.93 -71.26 -58.89
C ILE A 203 -19.64 -71.33 -60.25
N ALA A 204 -18.91 -71.13 -61.35
CA ALA A 204 -19.47 -71.06 -62.70
C ALA A 204 -19.99 -72.40 -63.24
N CYS A 205 -19.43 -73.54 -62.82
CA CYS A 205 -19.88 -74.87 -63.24
C CYS A 205 -21.04 -75.42 -62.40
N SER A 206 -21.23 -74.96 -61.17
CA SER A 206 -22.30 -75.41 -60.26
C SER A 206 -23.54 -74.55 -60.40
N GLN A 207 -24.69 -75.16 -60.71
CA GLN A 207 -25.96 -74.42 -60.84
C GLN A 207 -26.40 -73.80 -59.51
N ALA A 208 -26.19 -74.50 -58.40
CA ALA A 208 -26.59 -74.04 -57.08
C ALA A 208 -25.71 -72.86 -56.62
N LEU A 209 -24.40 -72.90 -56.90
CA LEU A 209 -23.49 -71.81 -56.52
C LEU A 209 -23.66 -70.59 -57.43
N LEU A 210 -23.85 -70.78 -58.73
CA LEU A 210 -24.06 -69.67 -59.66
C LEU A 210 -25.34 -68.87 -59.34
N ASP A 211 -26.45 -69.55 -59.04
CA ASP A 211 -27.72 -68.91 -58.64
C ASP A 211 -27.67 -68.32 -57.20
N HIS A 212 -26.73 -68.81 -56.39
CA HIS A 212 -26.48 -68.31 -55.04
C HIS A 212 -25.74 -66.97 -55.04
N PHE A 213 -24.87 -66.70 -56.01
CA PHE A 213 -24.14 -65.42 -56.10
C PHE A 213 -24.75 -64.44 -57.11
N ILE A 214 -25.37 -64.91 -58.20
CA ILE A 214 -25.85 -64.08 -59.30
C ILE A 214 -27.32 -64.41 -59.63
N ILE A 215 -28.15 -63.38 -59.74
CA ILE A 215 -29.53 -63.43 -60.21
C ILE A 215 -29.53 -63.12 -61.71
N PHE A 216 -29.92 -64.09 -62.54
CA PHE A 216 -30.07 -63.88 -63.97
C PHE A 216 -31.48 -63.40 -64.32
N PRO A 217 -31.63 -62.49 -65.31
CA PRO A 217 -32.93 -62.01 -65.77
C PRO A 217 -33.78 -63.11 -66.42
N SER A 218 -33.15 -64.20 -66.91
CA SER A 218 -33.86 -65.35 -67.46
C SER A 218 -33.24 -66.68 -67.01
N ARG A 219 -34.08 -67.71 -66.79
CA ARG A 219 -33.61 -69.09 -66.48
C ARG A 219 -32.80 -69.71 -67.62
N MET A 220 -33.09 -69.33 -68.86
CA MET A 220 -32.31 -69.73 -70.03
C MET A 220 -30.91 -69.10 -70.02
N GLY A 221 -30.79 -67.85 -69.54
CA GLY A 221 -29.52 -67.16 -69.34
C GLY A 221 -28.61 -67.86 -68.35
N LEU A 222 -29.13 -68.29 -67.19
CA LEU A 222 -28.38 -69.07 -66.19
C LEU A 222 -27.74 -70.34 -66.80
N HIS A 223 -28.55 -71.13 -67.52
CA HIS A 223 -28.06 -72.35 -68.15
C HIS A 223 -27.08 -72.07 -69.30
N GLY A 224 -27.31 -71.01 -70.07
CA GLY A 224 -26.42 -70.58 -71.16
C GLY A 224 -25.06 -70.11 -70.67
N VAL A 225 -25.04 -69.23 -69.66
CA VAL A 225 -23.82 -68.69 -69.04
C VAL A 225 -23.05 -69.81 -68.33
N ARG A 226 -23.72 -70.69 -67.57
CA ARG A 226 -23.07 -71.84 -66.91
C ARG A 226 -22.35 -72.73 -67.92
N ASN A 227 -23.03 -73.12 -69.00
CA ASN A 227 -22.46 -74.03 -69.99
C ASN A 227 -21.28 -73.39 -70.75
N ALA A 228 -21.34 -72.08 -71.03
CA ALA A 228 -20.28 -71.36 -71.71
C ALA A 228 -19.07 -71.07 -70.80
N MET A 229 -19.32 -70.65 -69.55
CA MET A 229 -18.26 -70.37 -68.58
C MET A 229 -17.57 -71.65 -68.09
N CYS A 230 -18.30 -72.76 -67.96
CA CYS A 230 -17.72 -74.05 -67.59
C CYS A 230 -16.89 -74.69 -68.71
N ALA A 231 -17.12 -74.30 -69.97
CA ALA A 231 -16.33 -74.74 -71.12
C ALA A 231 -14.95 -74.06 -71.20
N LEU A 232 -14.75 -72.93 -70.50
CA LEU A 232 -13.48 -72.20 -70.49
C LEU A 232 -12.42 -72.88 -69.61
N SER A 233 -11.15 -72.75 -70.00
CA SER A 233 -10.04 -73.21 -69.18
C SER A 233 -9.89 -72.34 -67.93
N GLN A 234 -9.36 -72.92 -66.86
CA GLN A 234 -9.17 -72.21 -65.58
C GLN A 234 -8.32 -70.94 -65.73
N THR A 235 -7.28 -70.98 -66.57
CA THR A 235 -6.42 -69.83 -66.87
C THR A 235 -7.13 -68.71 -67.63
N ARG A 236 -8.10 -69.05 -68.50
CA ARG A 236 -8.90 -68.05 -69.22
C ARG A 236 -9.95 -67.44 -68.31
N LEU A 237 -10.53 -68.25 -67.42
CA LEU A 237 -11.51 -67.79 -66.45
C LEU A 237 -10.87 -66.87 -65.40
N GLN A 238 -9.64 -67.16 -64.96
CA GLN A 238 -8.84 -66.25 -64.12
C GLN A 238 -8.55 -64.93 -64.83
N ARG A 239 -8.23 -64.93 -66.12
CA ARG A 239 -8.09 -63.67 -66.88
C ARG A 239 -9.40 -62.90 -67.03
N VAL A 240 -10.54 -63.60 -67.18
CA VAL A 240 -11.86 -62.96 -67.17
C VAL A 240 -12.13 -62.33 -65.80
N GLU A 241 -11.72 -62.99 -64.73
CA GLU A 241 -11.80 -62.48 -63.36
C GLU A 241 -10.90 -61.25 -63.16
N ASP A 242 -9.63 -61.32 -63.56
CA ASP A 242 -8.69 -60.21 -63.48
C ASP A 242 -9.18 -58.98 -64.28
N GLU A 243 -9.60 -59.19 -65.53
CA GLU A 243 -10.10 -58.13 -66.40
C GLU A 243 -11.44 -57.56 -65.90
N LEU A 244 -12.28 -58.38 -65.26
CA LEU A 244 -13.47 -57.90 -64.58
C LEU A 244 -13.07 -56.97 -63.44
N TYR A 245 -12.17 -57.38 -62.55
CA TYR A 245 -11.70 -56.56 -61.43
C TYR A 245 -11.08 -55.23 -61.87
N ASP A 246 -10.31 -55.23 -62.97
CA ASP A 246 -9.70 -54.02 -63.51
C ASP A 246 -10.72 -53.02 -64.08
N ASN A 247 -11.87 -53.50 -64.55
CA ASN A 247 -12.94 -52.69 -65.12
C ASN A 247 -14.10 -52.38 -64.16
N LEU A 248 -14.11 -52.93 -62.94
CA LEU A 248 -15.10 -52.57 -61.91
C LEU A 248 -14.88 -51.13 -61.40
N ASP A 249 -15.95 -50.35 -61.33
CA ASP A 249 -15.96 -49.03 -60.71
C ASP A 249 -16.50 -49.13 -59.28
N PHE A 250 -15.57 -49.26 -58.32
CA PHE A 250 -15.91 -49.29 -56.90
C PHE A 250 -16.70 -48.04 -56.44
N PHE A 251 -16.56 -46.87 -57.09
CA PHE A 251 -17.31 -45.66 -56.76
C PHE A 251 -18.81 -45.83 -57.03
N LYS A 252 -19.16 -46.45 -58.16
CA LYS A 252 -20.55 -46.78 -58.49
C LYS A 252 -21.12 -47.82 -57.53
N ILE A 253 -20.32 -48.81 -57.12
CA ILE A 253 -20.74 -49.84 -56.14
C ILE A 253 -21.16 -49.19 -54.81
N PHE A 254 -20.30 -48.37 -54.21
CA PHE A 254 -20.59 -47.75 -52.90
C PHE A 254 -21.72 -46.70 -52.98
N LYS A 255 -21.99 -46.13 -54.16
CA LYS A 255 -23.11 -45.22 -54.40
C LYS A 255 -24.45 -45.96 -54.60
N LEU A 256 -24.43 -47.12 -55.24
CA LEU A 256 -25.64 -47.90 -55.55
C LEU A 256 -26.01 -48.89 -54.45
N MET A 257 -25.04 -49.41 -53.71
CA MET A 257 -25.25 -50.38 -52.63
C MET A 257 -26.25 -49.90 -51.55
N PRO A 258 -26.18 -48.65 -51.04
CA PRO A 258 -27.17 -48.14 -50.09
C PRO A 258 -28.60 -48.06 -50.62
N LYS A 259 -28.77 -47.82 -51.93
CA LYS A 259 -30.09 -47.67 -52.59
C LYS A 259 -30.91 -48.96 -52.61
N ILE A 260 -30.26 -50.11 -52.40
CA ILE A 260 -30.87 -51.44 -52.40
C ILE A 260 -31.70 -51.66 -51.13
N VAL A 261 -31.20 -51.15 -50.00
CA VAL A 261 -31.87 -51.20 -48.69
C VAL A 261 -32.82 -50.01 -48.54
N ASP A 262 -32.36 -48.80 -48.84
CA ASP A 262 -33.15 -47.57 -48.76
C ASP A 262 -33.08 -46.75 -50.06
N ARG A 263 -34.20 -46.72 -50.80
CA ARG A 263 -34.31 -45.99 -52.08
C ARG A 263 -34.17 -44.46 -51.95
N SER A 264 -34.33 -43.92 -50.74
CA SER A 264 -34.21 -42.49 -50.47
C SER A 264 -32.77 -42.04 -50.17
N SER A 265 -31.83 -43.00 -50.04
CA SER A 265 -30.42 -42.69 -49.82
C SER A 265 -29.75 -42.16 -51.09
N GLU A 266 -28.94 -41.10 -50.95
CA GLU A 266 -28.18 -40.52 -52.07
C GLU A 266 -26.98 -41.41 -52.50
N GLY A 267 -26.63 -42.41 -51.68
CA GLY A 267 -25.44 -43.26 -51.84
C GLY A 267 -24.19 -42.64 -51.21
N ILE A 268 -23.13 -43.42 -51.06
CA ILE A 268 -21.83 -42.91 -50.56
C ILE A 268 -21.07 -42.27 -51.73
N ASP A 269 -20.64 -41.03 -51.56
CA ASP A 269 -19.81 -40.33 -52.55
C ASP A 269 -18.36 -40.23 -52.06
N LEU A 270 -17.54 -41.19 -52.50
CA LEU A 270 -16.12 -41.26 -52.11
C LEU A 270 -15.30 -40.07 -52.63
N ASN A 271 -15.75 -39.35 -53.67
CA ASN A 271 -15.08 -38.13 -54.12
C ASN A 271 -15.23 -36.99 -53.10
N ASN A 272 -16.41 -36.87 -52.49
CA ASN A 272 -16.62 -35.94 -51.39
C ASN A 272 -15.82 -36.35 -50.16
N TRP A 273 -15.68 -37.66 -49.89
CA TRP A 273 -14.81 -38.15 -48.80
C TRP A 273 -13.36 -37.75 -49.03
N GLY A 274 -12.84 -37.95 -50.26
CA GLY A 274 -11.50 -37.51 -50.64
C GLY A 274 -11.30 -36.00 -50.50
N GLN A 275 -12.28 -35.19 -50.92
CA GLN A 275 -12.22 -33.73 -50.80
C GLN A 275 -12.27 -33.25 -49.34
N VAL A 276 -13.14 -33.84 -48.51
CA VAL A 276 -13.24 -33.53 -47.08
C VAL A 276 -11.96 -33.96 -46.34
N LEU A 277 -11.43 -35.15 -46.63
CA LEU A 277 -10.19 -35.66 -46.03
C LEU A 277 -8.99 -34.80 -46.44
N LYS A 278 -8.90 -34.39 -47.71
CA LYS A 278 -7.86 -33.48 -48.20
C LYS A 278 -7.91 -32.14 -47.47
N THR A 279 -9.08 -31.49 -47.45
CA THR A 279 -9.28 -30.18 -46.80
C THR A 279 -8.96 -30.25 -45.30
N THR A 280 -9.40 -31.32 -44.63
CA THR A 280 -9.17 -31.53 -43.19
C THR A 280 -7.69 -31.82 -42.90
N SER A 281 -7.02 -32.62 -43.74
CA SER A 281 -5.60 -32.93 -43.62
C SER A 281 -4.73 -31.69 -43.80
N GLU A 282 -5.00 -30.87 -44.82
CA GLU A 282 -4.28 -29.61 -45.06
C GLU A 282 -4.41 -28.66 -43.86
N LYS A 283 -5.63 -28.46 -43.35
CA LYS A 283 -5.86 -27.60 -42.18
C LYS A 283 -5.26 -28.14 -40.90
N MET A 284 -5.31 -29.46 -40.67
CA MET A 284 -4.67 -30.10 -39.53
C MET A 284 -3.14 -29.94 -39.60
N GLN A 285 -2.56 -30.04 -40.78
CA GLN A 285 -1.13 -29.80 -40.99
C GLN A 285 -0.77 -28.35 -40.68
N VAL A 286 -1.57 -27.38 -41.13
CA VAL A 286 -1.39 -25.96 -40.79
C VAL A 286 -1.49 -25.74 -39.28
N LEU A 287 -2.46 -26.37 -38.61
CA LEU A 287 -2.62 -26.27 -37.16
C LEU A 287 -1.43 -26.86 -36.40
N MET A 288 -0.93 -28.03 -36.80
CA MET A 288 0.24 -28.69 -36.19
C MET A 288 1.56 -27.95 -36.46
N LYS A 289 1.64 -27.17 -37.56
CA LYS A 289 2.80 -26.31 -37.87
C LYS A 289 2.77 -24.97 -37.13
N ARG A 290 1.62 -24.48 -36.62
CA ARG A 290 1.58 -23.24 -35.82
C ARG A 290 2.37 -23.39 -34.52
N GLU A 291 3.01 -22.31 -34.09
CA GLU A 291 3.79 -22.28 -32.84
C GLU A 291 2.93 -22.62 -31.60
N SER A 292 1.64 -22.27 -31.63
CA SER A 292 0.71 -22.49 -30.51
C SER A 292 0.49 -23.97 -30.18
N SER A 293 0.35 -24.83 -31.19
CA SER A 293 0.16 -26.27 -31.00
C SER A 293 1.46 -26.95 -30.56
N GLN A 294 2.61 -26.51 -31.10
CA GLN A 294 3.93 -26.99 -30.66
C GLN A 294 4.23 -26.63 -29.21
N ASP A 295 3.92 -25.39 -28.80
CA ASP A 295 4.06 -24.95 -27.42
C ASP A 295 3.10 -25.70 -26.48
N LEU A 296 1.86 -25.95 -26.91
CA LEU A 296 0.90 -26.75 -26.15
C LEU A 296 1.42 -28.17 -25.95
N LEU A 297 1.90 -28.83 -27.02
CA LEU A 297 2.44 -30.19 -26.94
C LEU A 297 3.64 -30.27 -26.00
N LYS A 298 4.56 -29.28 -26.00
CA LYS A 298 5.69 -29.23 -25.07
C LYS A 298 5.25 -29.13 -23.60
N VAL A 299 4.27 -28.28 -23.30
CA VAL A 299 3.75 -28.10 -21.93
C VAL A 299 3.01 -29.35 -21.46
N VAL A 300 2.18 -29.92 -22.33
CA VAL A 300 1.42 -31.15 -22.10
C VAL A 300 2.38 -32.32 -21.89
N SER A 301 3.35 -32.55 -22.77
CA SER A 301 4.31 -33.66 -22.63
C SER A 301 5.13 -33.62 -21.33
N ALA A 302 5.48 -32.43 -20.85
CA ALA A 302 6.21 -32.26 -19.60
C ALA A 302 5.41 -32.67 -18.34
N LEU A 303 4.07 -32.62 -18.41
CA LEU A 303 3.20 -33.08 -17.33
C LEU A 303 3.10 -34.61 -17.24
N PHE A 304 3.29 -35.32 -18.36
CA PHE A 304 3.11 -36.78 -18.44
C PHE A 304 4.40 -37.60 -18.28
N GLN A 305 5.58 -37.01 -18.49
CA GLN A 305 6.87 -37.72 -18.37
C GLN A 305 7.36 -37.92 -16.93
N ALA A 306 6.68 -37.35 -15.92
CA ALA A 306 7.05 -37.56 -14.53
C ALA A 306 6.43 -38.87 -14.02
N GLU A 307 7.24 -39.92 -13.85
CA GLU A 307 6.86 -41.21 -13.22
C GLU A 307 6.48 -41.11 -11.71
N GLY A 308 6.16 -39.91 -11.23
CA GLY A 308 5.66 -39.65 -9.88
C GLY A 308 4.61 -38.54 -9.89
N SER A 309 3.73 -38.50 -8.89
CA SER A 309 2.74 -37.43 -8.75
C SER A 309 3.47 -36.07 -8.74
N PRO A 310 3.17 -35.17 -9.69
CA PRO A 310 3.88 -33.89 -9.78
C PRO A 310 3.72 -33.12 -8.48
N THR A 311 4.82 -32.54 -7.99
CA THR A 311 4.74 -31.63 -6.85
C THR A 311 3.88 -30.42 -7.23
N PHE A 312 3.08 -29.89 -6.29
CA PHE A 312 2.15 -28.78 -6.53
C PHE A 312 2.82 -27.57 -7.21
N SER A 313 4.08 -27.27 -6.87
CA SER A 313 4.86 -26.21 -7.50
C SER A 313 5.15 -26.44 -8.98
N GLN A 314 5.46 -27.68 -9.38
CA GLN A 314 5.68 -28.06 -10.79
C GLN A 314 4.36 -27.97 -11.57
N MET A 315 3.27 -28.48 -11.01
CA MET A 315 1.94 -28.37 -11.62
C MET A 315 1.54 -26.91 -11.83
N MET A 316 1.71 -26.07 -10.80
CA MET A 316 1.36 -24.65 -10.85
C MET A 316 2.25 -23.87 -11.84
N SER A 317 3.53 -24.24 -11.99
CA SER A 317 4.42 -23.66 -13.00
C SER A 317 3.96 -24.00 -14.42
N SER A 318 3.54 -25.24 -14.68
CA SER A 318 3.05 -25.65 -16.01
C SER A 318 1.69 -25.02 -16.35
N VAL A 319 0.77 -24.96 -15.38
CA VAL A 319 -0.51 -24.25 -15.50
C VAL A 319 -0.27 -22.76 -15.79
N SER A 320 0.66 -22.14 -15.07
CA SER A 320 1.04 -20.74 -15.31
C SER A 320 1.57 -20.50 -16.73
N GLN A 321 2.41 -21.39 -17.26
CA GLN A 321 2.89 -21.29 -18.65
C GLN A 321 1.74 -21.39 -19.67
N LEU A 322 0.76 -22.26 -19.41
CA LEU A 322 -0.39 -22.46 -20.28
C LEU A 322 -1.34 -21.25 -20.31
N PHE A 323 -1.64 -20.66 -19.14
CA PHE A 323 -2.63 -19.59 -19.01
C PHE A 323 -2.07 -18.16 -19.15
N CYS A 324 -0.80 -17.92 -18.81
CA CYS A 324 -0.32 -16.56 -18.53
C CYS A 324 0.63 -15.96 -19.57
N GLY A 325 1.36 -16.78 -20.35
CA GLY A 325 2.17 -16.33 -21.49
C GLY A 325 3.08 -15.11 -21.23
N TYR A 326 3.91 -15.16 -20.18
CA TYR A 326 4.71 -14.00 -19.73
C TYR A 326 5.62 -13.42 -20.82
N PRO A 327 5.73 -12.07 -20.92
CA PRO A 327 6.69 -11.43 -21.79
C PRO A 327 8.12 -11.64 -21.28
N GLU A 328 9.09 -11.73 -22.21
CA GLU A 328 10.52 -11.98 -21.97
C GLU A 328 11.28 -10.87 -21.19
N GLY A 329 10.58 -9.93 -20.54
CA GLY A 329 11.17 -8.78 -19.87
C GLY A 329 10.54 -8.48 -18.52
N GLY A 330 11.05 -9.12 -17.45
CA GLY A 330 11.03 -8.54 -16.10
C GLY A 330 9.88 -8.91 -15.16
N GLY A 331 9.01 -9.87 -15.49
CA GLY A 331 8.11 -10.49 -14.50
C GLY A 331 8.72 -11.80 -14.03
N SER A 332 8.88 -12.02 -12.72
CA SER A 332 9.27 -13.34 -12.23
C SER A 332 8.24 -14.38 -12.68
N LYS A 333 8.72 -15.54 -13.16
CA LYS A 333 7.89 -16.75 -13.30
C LYS A 333 7.06 -16.87 -12.02
N VAL A 334 5.75 -17.07 -12.13
CA VAL A 334 4.65 -16.86 -11.14
C VAL A 334 4.83 -17.48 -9.76
N LEU A 335 5.92 -18.19 -9.54
CA LEU A 335 6.22 -18.83 -8.28
C LEU A 335 7.64 -18.53 -7.83
N SER A 336 8.16 -17.32 -8.07
CA SER A 336 9.11 -16.78 -7.09
C SER A 336 8.29 -16.45 -5.85
N PHE A 337 8.00 -17.45 -5.02
CA PHE A 337 7.74 -17.27 -3.59
C PHE A 337 9.03 -16.77 -2.91
N ASN A 338 9.69 -15.78 -3.50
CA ASN A 338 10.78 -15.03 -2.91
C ASN A 338 10.14 -14.00 -1.98
N TRP A 339 9.36 -14.49 -1.01
CA TRP A 339 8.83 -13.77 0.15
C TRP A 339 9.98 -13.12 0.96
N TYR A 340 11.23 -13.45 0.62
CA TYR A 340 12.43 -12.92 1.23
C TYR A 340 12.74 -11.45 0.87
N GLU A 341 12.18 -10.89 -0.21
CA GLU A 341 12.42 -9.48 -0.57
C GLU A 341 11.43 -8.50 0.08
N ASP A 342 10.21 -8.95 0.42
CA ASP A 342 9.24 -8.14 1.17
C ASP A 342 9.11 -8.66 2.60
N ASN A 343 9.50 -7.81 3.54
CA ASN A 343 9.63 -8.02 4.98
C ASN A 343 8.29 -8.33 5.71
N ASN A 344 7.44 -9.22 5.21
CA ASN A 344 6.22 -9.61 5.89
C ASN A 344 6.43 -10.82 6.84
N TYR A 345 7.50 -10.74 7.65
CA TYR A 345 7.74 -11.63 8.78
C TYR A 345 6.61 -11.55 9.82
N LYS A 346 5.78 -10.50 9.80
CA LYS A 346 4.59 -10.35 10.64
C LYS A 346 3.55 -11.44 10.38
N MET A 347 3.39 -11.91 9.13
CA MET A 347 2.53 -13.06 8.83
C MET A 347 3.12 -14.37 9.37
N PHE A 348 4.46 -14.49 9.36
CA PHE A 348 5.15 -15.67 9.87
C PHE A 348 5.21 -15.74 11.42
N LEU A 349 5.24 -14.59 12.09
CA LEU A 349 5.28 -14.46 13.56
C LEU A 349 3.90 -14.23 14.21
N GLY A 350 2.90 -13.80 13.44
CA GLY A 350 1.54 -13.53 13.93
C GLY A 350 0.66 -14.77 14.05
N VAL A 351 1.01 -15.87 13.38
CA VAL A 351 0.39 -17.17 13.61
C VAL A 351 1.13 -17.84 14.76
N ASN A 352 0.50 -17.84 15.94
CA ASN A 352 0.86 -18.74 17.03
C ASN A 352 1.08 -20.17 16.46
N ALA A 353 2.35 -20.54 16.27
CA ALA A 353 2.77 -21.89 15.86
C ALA A 353 2.35 -22.98 16.88
N THR A 354 1.74 -22.58 17.99
CA THR A 354 1.23 -23.43 19.06
C THR A 354 -0.18 -24.00 18.80
N LYS A 355 -0.93 -23.52 17.79
CA LYS A 355 -2.17 -24.17 17.35
C LYS A 355 -1.97 -24.90 16.02
N LYS A 356 -1.29 -26.06 16.07
CA LYS A 356 -1.51 -27.12 15.07
C LYS A 356 -2.98 -27.57 15.19
N ARG A 357 -3.88 -26.93 14.46
CA ARG A 357 -5.18 -27.54 14.18
C ARG A 357 -4.90 -28.70 13.23
N ASN A 358 -5.16 -29.92 13.69
CA ASN A 358 -5.18 -31.09 12.82
C ASN A 358 -6.28 -30.89 11.77
N TYR A 359 -6.05 -31.37 10.55
CA TYR A 359 -7.07 -31.35 9.49
C TYR A 359 -8.35 -32.01 10.00
N VAL A 360 -9.50 -31.36 9.78
CA VAL A 360 -10.82 -31.90 10.13
C VAL A 360 -11.41 -32.49 8.86
N TYR A 361 -11.64 -33.81 8.88
CA TYR A 361 -12.21 -34.52 7.74
C TYR A 361 -13.64 -34.04 7.47
N ASP A 362 -13.94 -33.73 6.21
CA ASP A 362 -15.27 -33.28 5.79
C ASP A 362 -16.03 -34.43 5.12
N ASP A 363 -17.09 -34.90 5.77
CA ASP A 363 -17.91 -36.02 5.28
C ASP A 363 -18.70 -35.68 4.01
N SER A 364 -18.84 -34.39 3.68
CA SER A 364 -19.53 -33.95 2.45
C SER A 364 -18.66 -34.00 1.20
N ALA A 365 -17.33 -34.10 1.36
CA ALA A 365 -16.37 -34.11 0.26
C ALA A 365 -15.92 -35.53 -0.09
N SER A 366 -15.50 -35.76 -1.34
CA SER A 366 -14.97 -37.07 -1.75
C SER A 366 -13.65 -37.38 -1.03
N PRO A 367 -13.31 -38.67 -0.80
CA PRO A 367 -12.05 -39.04 -0.13
C PRO A 367 -10.80 -38.48 -0.83
N SER A 368 -10.82 -38.44 -2.16
CA SER A 368 -9.76 -37.83 -2.96
C SER A 368 -9.65 -36.32 -2.72
N CYS A 369 -10.78 -35.64 -2.54
CA CYS A 369 -10.81 -34.22 -2.25
C CYS A 369 -10.28 -33.90 -0.84
N ASN A 370 -10.67 -34.70 0.16
CA ASN A 370 -10.15 -34.59 1.52
C ASN A 370 -8.63 -34.79 1.57
N ALA A 371 -8.10 -35.78 0.82
CA ALA A 371 -6.66 -35.99 0.71
C ALA A 371 -5.94 -34.77 0.09
N LEU A 372 -6.53 -34.14 -0.93
CA LEU A 372 -5.98 -32.92 -1.50
C LEU A 372 -5.96 -31.77 -0.48
N MET A 373 -7.06 -31.54 0.23
CA MET A 373 -7.13 -30.47 1.23
C MET A 373 -6.12 -30.68 2.35
N GLU A 374 -5.93 -31.92 2.81
CA GLU A 374 -4.91 -32.26 3.79
C GLU A 374 -3.51 -31.89 3.28
N THR A 375 -3.19 -32.21 2.03
CA THR A 375 -1.89 -31.83 1.43
C THR A 375 -1.72 -30.31 1.35
N LEU A 376 -2.77 -29.56 0.98
CA LEU A 376 -2.72 -28.10 0.85
C LEU A 376 -2.63 -27.38 2.19
N GLU A 377 -3.27 -27.90 3.24
CA GLU A 377 -3.23 -27.34 4.61
C GLU A 377 -1.97 -27.76 5.39
N SER A 378 -1.30 -28.84 4.99
CA SER A 378 -0.09 -29.35 5.65
C SER A 378 1.14 -28.46 5.44
N ASN A 379 1.29 -27.86 4.26
CA ASN A 379 2.42 -26.98 3.96
C ASN A 379 2.05 -25.53 4.34
N PRO A 380 2.87 -24.83 5.15
CA PRO A 380 2.54 -23.51 5.68
C PRO A 380 2.34 -22.44 4.59
N VAL A 381 3.04 -22.54 3.46
CA VAL A 381 2.93 -21.58 2.35
C VAL A 381 1.62 -21.80 1.58
N THR A 382 1.32 -23.05 1.23
CA THR A 382 0.07 -23.40 0.53
C THR A 382 -1.14 -23.18 1.44
N LYS A 383 -0.99 -23.33 2.76
CA LYS A 383 -2.05 -23.07 3.73
C LYS A 383 -2.56 -21.63 3.71
N ILE A 384 -1.67 -20.65 3.57
CA ILE A 384 -2.06 -19.23 3.54
C ILE A 384 -2.87 -18.94 2.28
N VAL A 385 -2.39 -19.41 1.12
CA VAL A 385 -3.09 -19.25 -0.17
C VAL A 385 -4.41 -20.02 -0.15
N TRP A 386 -4.42 -21.24 0.36
CA TRP A 386 -5.60 -22.10 0.43
C TRP A 386 -6.68 -21.50 1.32
N ASN A 387 -6.34 -20.96 2.49
CA ASN A 387 -7.31 -20.27 3.35
C ASN A 387 -8.00 -19.10 2.64
N SER A 388 -7.32 -18.44 1.71
CA SER A 388 -7.86 -17.32 0.93
C SER A 388 -8.73 -17.78 -0.24
N VAL A 389 -8.37 -18.89 -0.90
CA VAL A 389 -9.06 -19.41 -2.09
C VAL A 389 -10.21 -20.37 -1.74
N LYS A 390 -10.14 -21.06 -0.60
CA LYS A 390 -11.15 -22.05 -0.16
C LYS A 390 -12.58 -21.49 -0.11
N PRO A 391 -12.83 -20.27 0.42
CA PRO A 391 -14.16 -19.66 0.37
C PRO A 391 -14.68 -19.40 -1.05
N LEU A 392 -13.80 -19.09 -2.01
CA LEU A 392 -14.20 -18.88 -3.41
C LEU A 392 -14.64 -20.19 -4.06
N LEU A 393 -13.93 -21.29 -3.81
CA LEU A 393 -14.20 -22.59 -4.44
C LEU A 393 -15.34 -23.35 -3.77
N MET A 394 -15.33 -23.45 -2.45
CA MET A 394 -16.28 -24.26 -1.67
C MET A 394 -17.31 -23.44 -0.90
N GLY A 395 -17.13 -22.11 -0.84
CA GLY A 395 -17.98 -21.28 0.00
C GLY A 395 -19.37 -21.05 -0.57
N LYS A 396 -20.34 -20.95 0.33
CA LYS A 396 -21.73 -20.60 0.05
C LYS A 396 -21.96 -19.09 0.19
N ILE A 397 -22.83 -18.57 -0.67
CA ILE A 397 -23.37 -17.22 -0.65
C ILE A 397 -24.77 -17.28 -0.09
N LEU A 398 -24.95 -16.75 1.11
CA LEU A 398 -26.27 -16.67 1.73
C LEU A 398 -26.96 -15.41 1.26
N TYR A 399 -28.28 -15.42 1.10
CA TYR A 399 -29.02 -14.20 0.76
C TYR A 399 -30.37 -14.09 1.45
N THR A 400 -30.86 -12.87 1.57
CA THR A 400 -32.18 -12.56 2.16
C THR A 400 -32.76 -11.27 1.54
N PRO A 401 -34.10 -11.16 1.40
CA PRO A 401 -35.11 -12.18 1.69
C PRO A 401 -35.31 -13.17 0.54
N ASP A 402 -35.77 -14.36 0.89
CA ASP A 402 -36.32 -15.33 -0.07
C ASP A 402 -37.59 -14.74 -0.72
N SER A 403 -37.43 -14.22 -1.94
CA SER A 403 -38.50 -13.60 -2.72
C SER A 403 -38.35 -13.92 -4.20
N PRO A 404 -39.46 -14.00 -4.96
CA PRO A 404 -39.39 -14.29 -6.39
C PRO A 404 -38.69 -13.18 -7.21
N ALA A 405 -38.69 -11.92 -6.75
CA ALA A 405 -37.90 -10.86 -7.34
C ALA A 405 -36.38 -11.11 -7.17
N VAL A 406 -35.94 -11.44 -5.95
CA VAL A 406 -34.54 -11.78 -5.67
C VAL A 406 -34.10 -13.02 -6.44
N HIS A 407 -34.94 -14.05 -6.50
CA HIS A 407 -34.66 -15.25 -7.30
C HIS A 407 -34.41 -14.94 -8.78
N LYS A 408 -35.12 -13.98 -9.38
CA LYS A 408 -34.85 -13.56 -10.77
C LYS A 408 -33.46 -12.95 -10.90
N ILE A 409 -33.06 -12.09 -9.96
CA ILE A 409 -31.73 -11.46 -9.92
C ILE A 409 -30.66 -12.53 -9.79
N LEU A 410 -30.80 -13.43 -8.81
CA LEU A 410 -29.80 -14.46 -8.56
C LEU A 410 -29.75 -15.52 -9.66
N LYS A 411 -30.87 -15.88 -10.27
CA LYS A 411 -30.89 -16.73 -11.47
C LYS A 411 -30.09 -16.12 -12.61
N SER A 412 -30.18 -14.80 -12.79
CA SER A 412 -29.38 -14.10 -13.79
C SER A 412 -27.91 -13.97 -13.42
N ALA A 413 -27.57 -13.87 -12.13
CA ALA A 413 -26.19 -13.87 -11.65
C ALA A 413 -25.56 -15.27 -11.69
N ASN A 414 -26.35 -16.33 -11.53
CA ASN A 414 -25.86 -17.72 -11.53
C ASN A 414 -25.41 -18.22 -12.90
N THR A 415 -25.70 -17.50 -13.99
CA THR A 415 -25.32 -17.93 -15.34
C THR A 415 -23.81 -18.08 -15.50
N THR A 416 -23.01 -17.31 -14.76
CA THR A 416 -21.53 -17.43 -14.80
C THR A 416 -21.04 -18.73 -14.15
N PHE A 417 -21.69 -19.20 -13.09
CA PHE A 417 -21.35 -20.49 -12.48
C PHE A 417 -21.91 -21.66 -13.28
N GLU A 418 -23.10 -21.50 -13.89
CA GLU A 418 -23.71 -22.49 -14.77
C GLU A 418 -22.81 -22.84 -15.98
N GLU A 419 -22.11 -21.86 -16.55
CA GLU A 419 -21.15 -22.10 -17.63
C GLU A 419 -19.97 -22.99 -17.19
N LEU A 420 -19.47 -22.81 -15.96
CA LEU A 420 -18.44 -23.68 -15.39
C LEU A 420 -18.99 -25.08 -15.06
N GLU A 421 -20.25 -25.14 -14.62
CA GLU A 421 -20.96 -26.39 -14.34
C GLU A 421 -21.16 -27.22 -15.62
N ARG A 422 -21.46 -26.58 -16.76
CA ARG A 422 -21.54 -27.24 -18.07
C ARG A 422 -20.23 -27.92 -18.44
N LEU A 423 -19.09 -27.27 -18.16
CA LEU A 423 -17.77 -27.83 -18.42
C LEU A 423 -17.49 -29.04 -17.52
N GLN A 424 -17.87 -28.97 -16.23
CA GLN A 424 -17.79 -30.11 -15.32
C GLN A 424 -18.67 -31.28 -15.77
N ASN A 425 -19.90 -30.99 -16.19
CA ASN A 425 -20.83 -32.02 -16.66
C ASN A 425 -20.35 -32.67 -17.96
N MET A 426 -19.71 -31.90 -18.86
CA MET A 426 -19.06 -32.45 -20.06
C MET A 426 -17.93 -33.42 -19.70
N ALA A 427 -17.11 -33.07 -18.70
CA ALA A 427 -16.05 -33.96 -18.22
C ALA A 427 -16.60 -35.22 -17.54
N ARG A 428 -17.72 -35.11 -16.80
CA ARG A 428 -18.42 -36.28 -16.24
C ARG A 428 -19.00 -37.18 -17.33
N ALA A 429 -19.56 -36.60 -18.39
CA ALA A 429 -20.09 -37.36 -19.53
C ALA A 429 -19.02 -38.22 -20.22
N TRP A 430 -17.73 -37.81 -20.17
CA TRP A 430 -16.63 -38.64 -20.64
C TRP A 430 -16.50 -39.97 -19.90
N GLY A 431 -16.92 -40.05 -18.62
CA GLY A 431 -16.95 -41.33 -17.90
C GLY A 431 -17.86 -42.37 -18.54
N GLU A 432 -18.95 -41.92 -19.19
CA GLU A 432 -19.87 -42.80 -19.94
C GLU A 432 -19.43 -43.00 -21.39
N LEU A 433 -18.97 -41.92 -22.05
CA LEU A 433 -18.58 -41.93 -23.46
C LEU A 433 -17.22 -42.60 -23.69
N GLY A 434 -16.27 -42.46 -22.77
CA GLY A 434 -14.90 -42.97 -22.89
C GLY A 434 -14.87 -44.48 -23.19
N PRO A 435 -15.49 -45.33 -22.37
CA PRO A 435 -15.54 -46.77 -22.63
C PRO A 435 -16.25 -47.13 -23.94
N GLN A 436 -17.29 -46.38 -24.33
CA GLN A 436 -17.99 -46.59 -25.60
C GLN A 436 -17.10 -46.25 -26.79
N LEU A 437 -16.35 -45.15 -26.71
CA LEU A 437 -15.38 -44.76 -27.73
C LEU A 437 -14.23 -45.78 -27.80
N TRP A 438 -13.70 -46.24 -26.67
CA TRP A 438 -12.69 -47.29 -26.66
C TRP A 438 -13.18 -48.57 -27.34
N ALA A 439 -14.40 -49.03 -27.00
CA ALA A 439 -15.01 -50.19 -27.65
C ALA A 439 -15.24 -49.95 -29.15
N PHE A 440 -15.61 -48.72 -29.53
CA PHE A 440 -15.79 -48.32 -30.92
C PHE A 440 -14.48 -48.43 -31.72
N PHE A 441 -13.40 -47.81 -31.25
CA PHE A 441 -12.12 -47.86 -31.94
C PHE A 441 -11.47 -49.25 -31.87
N ASN A 442 -11.62 -49.98 -30.77
CA ASN A 442 -10.95 -51.27 -30.61
C ASN A 442 -11.61 -52.40 -31.42
N ASN A 443 -12.92 -52.62 -31.26
CA ASN A 443 -13.58 -53.85 -31.72
C ASN A 443 -14.88 -53.61 -32.51
N SER A 444 -15.21 -52.38 -32.90
CA SER A 444 -16.44 -52.16 -33.66
C SER A 444 -16.34 -52.70 -35.08
N VAL A 445 -17.48 -53.19 -35.58
CA VAL A 445 -17.60 -53.65 -36.96
C VAL A 445 -17.32 -52.49 -37.92
N GLN A 446 -17.76 -51.28 -37.57
CA GLN A 446 -17.55 -50.06 -38.34
C GLN A 446 -16.07 -49.74 -38.50
N MET A 447 -15.30 -49.76 -37.42
CA MET A 447 -13.89 -49.40 -37.47
C MET A 447 -13.05 -50.50 -38.12
N ASN A 448 -13.37 -51.77 -37.89
CA ASN A 448 -12.68 -52.87 -38.60
C ASN A 448 -12.94 -52.81 -40.10
N MET A 449 -14.14 -52.44 -40.51
CA MET A 449 -14.45 -52.21 -41.92
C MET A 449 -13.68 -51.03 -42.51
N ILE A 450 -13.49 -49.94 -41.75
CA ILE A 450 -12.63 -48.82 -42.18
C ILE A 450 -11.18 -49.29 -42.35
N ARG A 451 -10.67 -50.10 -41.43
CA ARG A 451 -9.31 -50.68 -41.53
C ARG A 451 -9.17 -51.57 -42.76
N ASP A 452 -10.14 -52.44 -43.01
CA ASP A 452 -10.11 -53.38 -44.13
C ASP A 452 -10.28 -52.68 -45.48
N THR A 453 -11.13 -51.66 -45.56
CA THR A 453 -11.33 -50.85 -46.78
C THR A 453 -10.12 -50.00 -47.11
N LEU A 454 -9.51 -49.34 -46.11
CA LEU A 454 -8.27 -48.58 -46.30
C LEU A 454 -7.06 -49.48 -46.58
N GLY A 455 -7.09 -50.74 -46.12
CA GLY A 455 -6.07 -51.75 -46.41
C GLY A 455 -6.15 -52.33 -47.82
N ASN A 456 -7.25 -52.10 -48.56
CA ASN A 456 -7.37 -52.57 -49.93
C ASN A 456 -6.49 -51.72 -50.87
N PRO A 457 -5.65 -52.35 -51.73
CA PRO A 457 -4.69 -51.63 -52.57
C PRO A 457 -5.34 -50.62 -53.54
N THR A 458 -6.56 -50.88 -54.03
CA THR A 458 -7.26 -49.98 -54.96
C THR A 458 -7.75 -48.72 -54.24
N VAL A 459 -8.30 -48.88 -53.04
CA VAL A 459 -8.76 -47.78 -52.19
C VAL A 459 -7.56 -46.99 -51.65
N MET A 460 -6.51 -47.70 -51.24
CA MET A 460 -5.25 -47.10 -50.78
C MET A 460 -4.64 -46.20 -51.85
N ASN A 461 -4.55 -46.67 -53.10
CA ASN A 461 -4.04 -45.86 -54.22
C ASN A 461 -4.92 -44.62 -54.50
N PHE A 462 -6.24 -44.74 -54.38
CA PHE A 462 -7.15 -43.61 -54.55
C PHE A 462 -7.01 -42.56 -53.43
N VAL A 463 -7.00 -43.00 -52.17
CA VAL A 463 -6.82 -42.12 -51.02
C VAL A 463 -5.45 -41.46 -51.07
N ASP A 464 -4.40 -42.20 -51.41
CA ASP A 464 -3.05 -41.66 -51.62
C ASP A 464 -3.00 -40.66 -52.79
N SER A 465 -3.73 -40.91 -53.90
CA SER A 465 -3.82 -39.96 -55.01
C SER A 465 -4.58 -38.67 -54.64
N SER A 466 -5.57 -38.77 -53.75
CA SER A 466 -6.30 -37.62 -53.22
C SER A 466 -5.46 -36.83 -52.20
N LEU A 467 -4.53 -37.50 -51.51
CA LEU A 467 -3.64 -36.96 -50.49
C LEU A 467 -2.24 -36.59 -51.02
N GLN A 468 -2.01 -36.64 -52.33
CA GLN A 468 -0.69 -36.51 -52.96
C GLN A 468 0.03 -35.18 -52.64
N ASP A 469 -0.72 -34.14 -52.26
CA ASP A 469 -0.19 -32.83 -51.86
C ASP A 469 0.15 -32.72 -50.35
N THR A 470 -0.08 -33.78 -49.56
CA THR A 470 0.12 -33.81 -48.10
C THR A 470 1.24 -34.77 -47.67
N GLU A 471 1.84 -34.54 -46.50
CA GLU A 471 2.85 -35.44 -45.91
C GLU A 471 2.22 -36.76 -45.38
N PHE A 472 0.90 -36.88 -45.41
CA PHE A 472 0.17 -38.05 -44.92
C PHE A 472 -0.17 -39.01 -46.05
N THR A 473 -0.04 -40.30 -45.76
CA THR A 473 -0.40 -41.42 -46.64
C THR A 473 -1.38 -42.31 -45.91
N THR A 474 -2.10 -43.15 -46.65
CA THR A 474 -3.02 -44.16 -46.11
C THR A 474 -2.30 -45.09 -45.13
N ARG A 475 -1.00 -45.33 -45.33
CA ARG A 475 -0.15 -46.08 -44.37
C ARG A 475 -0.06 -45.39 -43.01
N HIS A 476 0.06 -44.06 -42.96
CA HIS A 476 0.07 -43.32 -41.70
C HIS A 476 -1.29 -43.39 -40.98
N ILE A 477 -2.40 -43.37 -41.72
CA ILE A 477 -3.75 -43.51 -41.17
C ILE A 477 -3.96 -44.92 -40.61
N LEU A 478 -3.58 -45.96 -41.36
CA LEU A 478 -3.65 -47.35 -40.91
C LEU A 478 -2.77 -47.61 -39.69
N ASN A 479 -1.56 -47.04 -39.67
CA ASN A 479 -0.66 -47.10 -38.53
C ASN A 479 -1.25 -46.42 -37.29
N PHE A 480 -1.92 -45.29 -37.46
CA PHE A 480 -2.60 -44.60 -36.36
C PHE A 480 -3.77 -45.41 -35.81
N LEU A 481 -4.53 -46.11 -36.68
CA LEU A 481 -5.70 -46.94 -36.34
C LEU A 481 -5.34 -48.39 -35.96
N TYR A 482 -4.06 -48.73 -35.88
CA TYR A 482 -3.59 -50.09 -35.64
C TYR A 482 -3.88 -50.55 -34.20
N ASN A 483 -4.38 -51.79 -34.05
CA ASN A 483 -4.77 -52.38 -32.76
C ASN A 483 -3.93 -53.61 -32.36
N GLY A 484 -2.99 -54.01 -33.21
CA GLY A 484 -2.20 -55.23 -32.98
C GLY A 484 -0.98 -55.00 -32.06
N PRO A 485 -0.23 -56.07 -31.76
CA PRO A 485 1.00 -55.97 -30.97
C PRO A 485 2.07 -55.15 -31.71
N GLU A 486 2.86 -54.38 -30.94
CA GLU A 486 3.90 -53.48 -31.45
C GLU A 486 4.97 -54.19 -32.30
N GLU A 487 5.21 -55.48 -32.04
CA GLU A 487 6.21 -56.32 -32.73
C GLU A 487 5.91 -56.55 -34.21
N LYS A 488 4.65 -56.35 -34.64
CA LYS A 488 4.21 -56.53 -36.04
C LYS A 488 4.20 -55.23 -36.84
N ARG A 489 4.70 -54.13 -36.25
CA ARG A 489 4.71 -52.81 -36.85
C ARG A 489 5.92 -52.67 -37.78
N GLU A 490 5.77 -51.94 -38.87
CA GLU A 490 6.88 -51.62 -39.77
C GLU A 490 7.87 -50.66 -39.07
N GLU A 491 9.19 -50.93 -39.18
CA GLU A 491 10.25 -50.27 -38.40
C GLU A 491 10.41 -48.75 -38.64
N ASP A 492 9.85 -48.20 -39.74
CA ASP A 492 10.03 -46.80 -40.17
C ASP A 492 8.85 -45.87 -39.80
N MET A 493 7.90 -46.34 -38.98
CA MET A 493 6.66 -45.62 -38.66
C MET A 493 6.63 -45.09 -37.22
N PRO A 494 6.07 -43.88 -36.98
CA PRO A 494 5.97 -43.30 -35.64
C PRO A 494 5.09 -44.17 -34.74
N SER A 495 5.48 -44.33 -33.46
CA SER A 495 4.81 -45.21 -32.50
C SER A 495 3.46 -44.69 -31.97
N PHE A 496 3.05 -43.48 -32.35
CA PHE A 496 1.88 -42.79 -31.81
C PHE A 496 0.55 -43.29 -32.38
N ASN A 497 -0.32 -43.80 -31.51
CA ASN A 497 -1.60 -44.43 -31.86
C ASN A 497 -2.83 -43.70 -31.30
N TRP A 498 -4.02 -44.07 -31.80
CA TRP A 498 -5.29 -43.64 -31.21
C TRP A 498 -5.43 -44.04 -29.74
N SER A 499 -4.83 -45.18 -29.35
CA SER A 499 -4.81 -45.65 -27.96
C SER A 499 -4.03 -44.71 -27.04
N ASP A 500 -2.96 -44.11 -27.55
CA ASP A 500 -2.14 -43.17 -26.77
C ASP A 500 -2.90 -41.87 -26.56
N ILE A 501 -3.56 -41.35 -27.60
CA ILE A 501 -4.44 -40.18 -27.49
C ILE A 501 -5.56 -40.45 -26.50
N PHE A 502 -6.20 -41.62 -26.58
CA PHE A 502 -7.27 -41.98 -25.66
C PHE A 502 -6.76 -42.04 -24.22
N ASN A 503 -5.63 -42.71 -23.97
CA ASN A 503 -5.05 -42.82 -22.63
C ASN A 503 -4.65 -41.45 -22.06
N ILE A 504 -4.05 -40.57 -22.87
CA ILE A 504 -3.72 -39.20 -22.47
C ILE A 504 -5.00 -38.43 -22.14
N THR A 505 -6.02 -38.52 -23.00
CA THR A 505 -7.29 -37.81 -22.82
C THR A 505 -8.04 -38.30 -21.58
N ASP A 506 -8.06 -39.61 -21.36
CA ASP A 506 -8.69 -40.25 -20.19
C ASP A 506 -7.97 -39.86 -18.89
N GLN A 507 -6.64 -39.80 -18.89
CA GLN A 507 -5.87 -39.31 -17.75
C GLN A 507 -6.15 -37.83 -17.45
N ILE A 508 -6.21 -36.96 -18.48
CA ILE A 508 -6.52 -35.53 -18.31
C ILE A 508 -7.93 -35.34 -17.76
N ILE A 509 -8.93 -35.97 -18.36
CA ILE A 509 -10.32 -35.81 -17.96
C ILE A 509 -10.56 -36.48 -16.60
N GLY A 510 -9.92 -37.61 -16.33
CA GLY A 510 -9.93 -38.26 -15.02
C GLY A 510 -9.32 -37.37 -13.93
N MET A 511 -8.22 -36.68 -14.21
CA MET A 511 -7.62 -35.70 -13.29
C MET A 511 -8.57 -34.50 -13.09
N PHE A 512 -9.14 -33.98 -14.17
CA PHE A 512 -10.09 -32.87 -14.12
C PHE A 512 -11.35 -33.22 -13.31
N ASN A 513 -11.90 -34.43 -13.45
CA ASN A 513 -13.04 -34.89 -12.67
C ASN A 513 -12.70 -35.02 -11.18
N LYS A 514 -11.57 -35.66 -10.85
CA LYS A 514 -11.11 -35.81 -9.44
C LYS A 514 -10.96 -34.47 -8.72
N TYR A 515 -10.42 -33.46 -9.39
CA TYR A 515 -10.25 -32.13 -8.82
C TYR A 515 -11.50 -31.25 -8.94
N GLY A 516 -12.28 -31.41 -10.01
CA GLY A 516 -13.51 -30.68 -10.25
C GLY A 516 -14.59 -31.02 -9.21
N GLU A 517 -14.62 -32.25 -8.69
CA GLU A 517 -15.50 -32.65 -7.58
C GLU A 517 -15.30 -31.82 -6.30
N CYS A 518 -14.12 -31.22 -6.10
CA CYS A 518 -13.86 -30.35 -4.95
C CYS A 518 -14.52 -28.97 -5.06
N ILE A 519 -15.02 -28.60 -6.23
CA ILE A 519 -15.57 -27.27 -6.50
C ILE A 519 -17.08 -27.34 -6.39
N ASP A 520 -17.64 -26.58 -5.45
CA ASP A 520 -19.08 -26.44 -5.28
C ASP A 520 -19.56 -25.20 -6.06
N LEU A 521 -20.30 -25.46 -7.14
CA LEU A 521 -20.82 -24.43 -8.04
C LEU A 521 -22.23 -23.96 -7.65
N ASP A 522 -22.94 -24.72 -6.80
CA ASP A 522 -24.23 -24.29 -6.28
C ASP A 522 -24.04 -23.37 -5.07
N LYS A 523 -23.83 -22.08 -5.33
CA LYS A 523 -23.38 -21.15 -4.27
C LYS A 523 -24.52 -20.47 -3.52
N PHE A 524 -25.70 -20.29 -4.09
CA PHE A 524 -26.72 -19.39 -3.53
C PHE A 524 -27.70 -20.12 -2.60
N VAL A 525 -27.79 -19.70 -1.33
CA VAL A 525 -28.71 -20.26 -0.33
C VAL A 525 -29.63 -19.18 0.24
N ALA A 526 -30.94 -19.41 0.18
CA ALA A 526 -31.97 -18.45 0.57
C ALA A 526 -32.30 -18.50 2.07
N TYR A 527 -32.56 -17.33 2.65
CA TYR A 527 -33.11 -17.17 4.00
C TYR A 527 -34.17 -16.07 4.05
N THR A 528 -35.16 -16.23 4.92
CA THR A 528 -36.25 -15.25 5.09
C THR A 528 -35.79 -14.02 5.87
N ASP A 529 -35.05 -14.23 6.96
CA ASP A 529 -34.61 -13.17 7.87
C ASP A 529 -33.09 -12.98 7.90
N GLU A 530 -32.68 -11.72 8.12
CA GLU A 530 -31.27 -11.34 8.22
C GLU A 530 -30.56 -11.97 9.43
N SER A 531 -31.26 -12.11 10.56
CA SER A 531 -30.73 -12.72 11.78
C SER A 531 -30.44 -14.20 11.60
N GLN A 532 -31.34 -14.94 10.93
CA GLN A 532 -31.18 -16.35 10.63
C GLN A 532 -29.98 -16.59 9.71
N MET A 533 -29.88 -15.80 8.63
CA MET A 533 -28.72 -15.83 7.74
C MET A 533 -27.42 -15.51 8.51
N THR A 534 -27.43 -14.55 9.42
CA THR A 534 -26.22 -14.18 10.19
C THR A 534 -25.79 -15.31 11.14
N HIS A 535 -26.73 -15.98 11.80
CA HIS A 535 -26.43 -17.14 12.66
C HIS A 535 -25.84 -18.29 11.83
N GLN A 536 -26.41 -18.57 10.66
CA GLN A 536 -25.86 -19.60 9.76
C GLN A 536 -24.50 -19.20 9.19
N ALA A 537 -24.30 -17.92 8.89
CA ALA A 537 -23.01 -17.41 8.41
C ALA A 537 -21.90 -17.67 9.43
N LEU A 538 -22.16 -17.48 10.73
CA LEU A 538 -21.19 -17.77 11.78
C LEU A 538 -20.83 -19.26 11.85
N TYR A 539 -21.83 -20.15 11.70
CA TYR A 539 -21.60 -21.59 11.64
C TYR A 539 -20.72 -21.98 10.44
N LEU A 540 -21.05 -21.48 9.24
CA LEU A 540 -20.28 -21.75 8.01
C LEU A 540 -18.88 -21.10 8.04
N LEU A 541 -18.70 -20.02 8.79
CA LEU A 541 -17.41 -19.37 8.97
C LEU A 541 -16.45 -20.26 9.79
N GLU A 542 -16.95 -20.95 10.82
CA GLU A 542 -16.15 -21.92 11.60
C GLU A 542 -15.65 -23.08 10.72
N GLU A 543 -16.47 -23.51 9.75
CA GLU A 543 -16.12 -24.53 8.76
C GLU A 543 -15.28 -23.99 7.57
N SER A 544 -14.98 -22.69 7.51
CA SER A 544 -14.31 -22.02 6.36
C SER A 544 -15.07 -22.15 5.01
N LYS A 545 -16.40 -22.31 5.07
CA LYS A 545 -17.32 -22.45 3.91
C LYS A 545 -18.25 -21.25 3.72
N PHE A 546 -18.05 -20.17 4.47
CA PHE A 546 -18.79 -18.93 4.25
C PHE A 546 -18.04 -18.03 3.27
N TRP A 547 -18.68 -17.66 2.14
CA TRP A 547 -18.10 -16.69 1.21
C TRP A 547 -18.65 -15.28 1.45
N ALA A 548 -19.97 -15.10 1.35
CA ALA A 548 -20.63 -13.81 1.52
C ALA A 548 -22.12 -13.95 1.90
N GLY A 549 -22.68 -12.90 2.47
CA GLY A 549 -24.10 -12.72 2.74
C GLY A 549 -24.65 -11.52 1.98
N VAL A 550 -25.64 -11.69 1.10
CA VAL A 550 -26.26 -10.61 0.33
C VAL A 550 -27.61 -10.26 0.93
N VAL A 551 -27.77 -9.03 1.39
CA VAL A 551 -29.04 -8.56 1.96
C VAL A 551 -29.63 -7.47 1.11
N PHE A 552 -30.80 -7.72 0.55
CA PHE A 552 -31.55 -6.72 -0.19
C PHE A 552 -32.43 -5.94 0.79
N THR A 553 -32.22 -4.62 0.89
CA THR A 553 -32.90 -3.78 1.88
C THR A 553 -34.29 -3.34 1.45
N ASP A 554 -34.48 -3.18 0.14
CA ASP A 554 -35.68 -2.57 -0.44
C ASP A 554 -36.64 -3.64 -1.00
N MET A 555 -36.44 -4.91 -0.64
CA MET A 555 -37.27 -6.05 -1.04
C MET A 555 -37.72 -6.84 0.18
N PHE A 556 -38.93 -7.41 0.07
CA PHE A 556 -39.57 -8.26 1.08
C PHE A 556 -39.91 -9.64 0.50
N PRO A 557 -40.20 -10.67 1.33
CA PRO A 557 -40.50 -12.02 0.84
C PRO A 557 -41.61 -12.11 -0.22
N TRP A 558 -42.62 -11.24 -0.16
CA TRP A 558 -43.75 -11.20 -1.10
C TRP A 558 -43.50 -10.36 -2.38
N THR A 559 -42.29 -9.88 -2.62
CA THR A 559 -42.00 -8.99 -3.75
C THR A 559 -41.82 -9.78 -5.05
N ASN A 560 -42.65 -9.51 -6.07
CA ASN A 560 -42.68 -10.27 -7.34
C ASN A 560 -41.89 -9.64 -8.50
N SER A 561 -41.75 -8.32 -8.50
CA SER A 561 -41.04 -7.54 -9.52
C SER A 561 -39.87 -6.81 -8.90
N VAL A 562 -38.77 -6.70 -9.65
CA VAL A 562 -37.57 -5.96 -9.22
C VAL A 562 -37.90 -4.46 -9.19
N PRO A 563 -37.62 -3.74 -8.08
CA PRO A 563 -37.83 -2.30 -8.01
C PRO A 563 -36.85 -1.55 -8.93
N PRO A 564 -37.22 -0.36 -9.45
CA PRO A 564 -36.38 0.39 -10.39
C PRO A 564 -35.02 0.78 -9.82
N HIS A 565 -34.93 0.94 -8.51
CA HIS A 565 -33.68 1.16 -7.78
C HIS A 565 -33.54 0.06 -6.73
N VAL A 566 -32.53 -0.79 -6.89
CA VAL A 566 -32.24 -1.89 -5.98
C VAL A 566 -31.14 -1.46 -5.02
N LYS A 567 -31.39 -1.60 -3.72
CA LYS A 567 -30.36 -1.44 -2.69
C LYS A 567 -30.07 -2.78 -2.04
N TYR A 568 -28.78 -3.09 -1.97
CA TYR A 568 -28.30 -4.31 -1.33
C TYR A 568 -27.01 -4.01 -0.55
N LYS A 569 -26.73 -4.82 0.46
CA LYS A 569 -25.48 -4.82 1.21
C LYS A 569 -24.85 -6.20 1.11
N ILE A 570 -23.55 -6.23 0.83
CA ILE A 570 -22.74 -7.45 0.86
C ILE A 570 -22.06 -7.50 2.23
N ARG A 571 -22.24 -8.61 2.95
CA ARG A 571 -21.61 -8.91 4.23
C ARG A 571 -20.62 -10.03 4.04
N MET A 572 -19.39 -9.81 4.46
CA MET A 572 -18.32 -10.80 4.38
C MET A 572 -17.56 -10.80 5.69
N ASP A 573 -16.72 -11.80 5.89
CA ASP A 573 -15.82 -11.82 7.03
C ASP A 573 -14.81 -10.67 6.98
N ILE A 574 -14.39 -10.21 8.15
CA ILE A 574 -13.48 -9.07 8.31
C ILE A 574 -12.08 -9.34 7.76
N ASP A 575 -11.67 -10.61 7.66
CA ASP A 575 -10.38 -10.98 7.11
C ASP A 575 -10.41 -11.05 5.58
N ALA A 576 -11.58 -11.27 4.97
CA ALA A 576 -11.76 -11.33 3.52
C ALA A 576 -11.96 -9.95 2.86
N VAL A 577 -12.34 -8.92 3.63
CA VAL A 577 -12.67 -7.58 3.10
C VAL A 577 -11.92 -6.50 3.88
N GLU A 578 -11.72 -5.34 3.25
CA GLU A 578 -11.11 -4.18 3.89
C GLU A 578 -11.95 -3.65 5.05
N ARG A 579 -11.29 -3.17 6.11
CA ARG A 579 -11.99 -2.67 7.29
C ARG A 579 -12.69 -1.35 6.99
N THR A 580 -14.00 -1.33 7.13
CA THR A 580 -14.86 -0.15 6.84
C THR A 580 -14.78 0.97 7.88
N ASN A 581 -13.99 0.79 8.96
CA ASN A 581 -13.74 1.85 9.94
C ASN A 581 -12.77 2.93 9.45
N LYS A 582 -12.12 2.70 8.30
CA LYS A 582 -11.06 3.56 7.75
C LYS A 582 -11.21 3.64 6.23
N ILE A 583 -11.32 4.85 5.69
CA ILE A 583 -11.43 5.08 4.24
C ILE A 583 -10.05 5.36 3.62
N LYS A 584 -9.15 6.04 4.36
CA LYS A 584 -7.81 6.41 3.92
C LYS A 584 -6.80 6.14 5.03
N ASP A 585 -5.55 5.86 4.67
CA ASP A 585 -4.47 5.84 5.65
C ASP A 585 -4.33 7.18 6.36
N ARG A 586 -4.18 7.09 7.68
CA ARG A 586 -3.94 8.27 8.52
C ARG A 586 -2.59 8.90 8.21
N TYR A 587 -1.63 8.07 7.80
CA TYR A 587 -0.31 8.50 7.37
C TYR A 587 -0.19 8.19 5.88
N TRP A 588 0.34 9.15 5.13
CA TRP A 588 0.75 8.88 3.76
C TRP A 588 2.13 8.25 3.82
N ASP A 589 2.24 7.03 3.29
CA ASP A 589 3.49 6.32 3.10
C ASP A 589 3.72 6.22 1.58
N PRO A 590 4.94 6.49 1.08
CA PRO A 590 5.23 6.43 -0.35
C PRO A 590 5.23 4.98 -0.83
N GLY A 591 4.42 4.69 -1.85
CA GLY A 591 4.41 3.39 -2.53
C GLY A 591 3.02 3.04 -3.08
N PRO A 592 2.94 2.12 -4.03
CA PRO A 592 1.67 1.57 -4.47
C PRO A 592 1.09 0.66 -3.38
N ARG A 593 -0.23 0.71 -3.22
CA ARG A 593 -0.98 -0.32 -2.47
C ARG A 593 -1.13 -1.58 -3.33
N ALA A 594 -0.03 -2.32 -3.44
CA ALA A 594 0.10 -3.46 -4.34
C ALA A 594 0.04 -4.81 -3.62
N ASP A 595 0.14 -4.82 -2.28
CA ASP A 595 0.18 -6.06 -1.51
C ASP A 595 -1.12 -6.86 -1.67
N THR A 596 -1.00 -8.08 -2.16
CA THR A 596 -2.15 -8.89 -2.56
C THR A 596 -3.01 -9.31 -1.36
N MET A 597 -2.36 -9.67 -0.26
CA MET A 597 -3.03 -10.17 0.94
C MET A 597 -3.51 -9.04 1.87
N GLU A 598 -2.78 -7.92 1.92
CA GLU A 598 -3.11 -6.81 2.83
C GLU A 598 -3.96 -5.73 2.14
N ASP A 599 -3.57 -5.27 0.95
CA ASP A 599 -4.19 -4.13 0.27
C ASP A 599 -5.29 -4.51 -0.75
N GLN A 600 -5.23 -5.70 -1.33
CA GLN A 600 -6.14 -6.14 -2.40
C GLN A 600 -7.27 -7.07 -1.93
N ARG A 601 -7.70 -6.93 -0.66
CA ARG A 601 -8.73 -7.78 -0.05
C ARG A 601 -10.04 -7.82 -0.81
N TYR A 602 -10.48 -6.69 -1.38
CA TYR A 602 -11.73 -6.65 -2.18
C TYR A 602 -11.73 -7.57 -3.40
N ILE A 603 -10.56 -7.81 -4.00
CA ILE A 603 -10.40 -8.70 -5.16
C ILE A 603 -10.21 -10.14 -4.68
N TRP A 604 -9.28 -10.36 -3.76
CA TRP A 604 -8.92 -11.69 -3.25
C TRP A 604 -10.01 -12.35 -2.41
N GLY A 605 -10.71 -11.57 -1.59
CA GLY A 605 -11.91 -12.04 -0.90
C GLY A 605 -13.10 -12.23 -1.82
N GLY A 606 -13.07 -11.70 -3.05
CA GLY A 606 -14.13 -11.86 -4.03
C GLY A 606 -15.35 -10.92 -3.85
N PHE A 607 -15.23 -9.88 -3.01
CA PHE A 607 -16.27 -8.87 -2.87
C PHE A 607 -16.59 -8.20 -4.20
N ALA A 608 -15.55 -7.79 -4.95
CA ALA A 608 -15.71 -7.15 -6.25
C ALA A 608 -16.32 -8.11 -7.30
N TYR A 609 -15.98 -9.41 -7.24
CA TYR A 609 -16.55 -10.42 -8.12
C TYR A 609 -18.05 -10.59 -7.87
N LEU A 610 -18.46 -10.70 -6.61
CA LEU A 610 -19.86 -10.82 -6.24
C LEU A 610 -20.64 -9.55 -6.60
N GLN A 611 -20.04 -8.37 -6.39
CA GLN A 611 -20.63 -7.10 -6.79
C GLN A 611 -20.86 -7.05 -8.31
N ASP A 612 -19.84 -7.41 -9.11
CA ASP A 612 -19.94 -7.43 -10.57
C ASP A 612 -21.04 -8.37 -11.06
N MET A 613 -21.13 -9.58 -10.50
CA MET A 613 -22.13 -10.58 -10.86
C MET A 613 -23.57 -10.13 -10.54
N ILE A 614 -23.79 -9.55 -9.36
CA ILE A 614 -25.12 -9.08 -8.94
C ILE A 614 -25.55 -7.86 -9.77
N GLU A 615 -24.66 -6.90 -9.99
CA GLU A 615 -24.94 -5.71 -10.80
C GLU A 615 -25.29 -6.07 -12.24
N HIS A 616 -24.52 -6.98 -12.86
CA HIS A 616 -24.84 -7.47 -14.21
C HIS A 616 -26.19 -8.20 -14.25
N GLY A 617 -26.53 -8.96 -13.22
CA GLY A 617 -27.85 -9.58 -13.08
C GLY A 617 -28.98 -8.55 -13.03
N ILE A 618 -28.83 -7.49 -12.22
CA ILE A 618 -29.80 -6.40 -12.11
C ILE A 618 -29.92 -5.64 -13.44
N LEU A 619 -28.80 -5.28 -14.07
CA LEU A 619 -28.76 -4.59 -15.36
C LEU A 619 -29.45 -5.39 -16.46
N LYS A 620 -29.19 -6.70 -16.53
CA LYS A 620 -29.83 -7.61 -17.49
C LYS A 620 -31.34 -7.66 -17.31
N LEU A 621 -31.83 -7.66 -16.07
CA LEU A 621 -33.26 -7.65 -15.78
C LEU A 621 -33.93 -6.30 -16.08
N HIS A 622 -33.27 -5.18 -15.79
CA HIS A 622 -33.81 -3.85 -16.05
C HIS A 622 -33.83 -3.49 -17.55
N THR A 623 -32.81 -3.90 -18.30
CA THR A 623 -32.69 -3.56 -19.73
C THR A 623 -33.32 -4.59 -20.65
N GLY A 624 -33.52 -5.82 -20.17
CA GLY A 624 -34.01 -6.95 -20.98
C GLY A 624 -33.04 -7.41 -22.07
N LYS A 625 -31.78 -6.94 -22.05
CA LYS A 625 -30.76 -7.25 -23.06
C LYS A 625 -29.54 -7.88 -22.39
N ASN A 626 -28.98 -8.90 -23.02
CA ASN A 626 -27.68 -9.47 -22.65
C ASN A 626 -26.60 -8.57 -23.26
N TRP A 627 -26.09 -7.60 -22.51
CA TRP A 627 -24.95 -6.80 -22.94
C TRP A 627 -23.65 -7.50 -22.52
N PRO A 628 -22.70 -7.77 -23.42
CA PRO A 628 -21.38 -8.29 -23.07
C PRO A 628 -20.49 -7.13 -22.58
N LEU A 629 -20.87 -6.49 -21.47
CA LEU A 629 -20.02 -5.51 -20.81
C LEU A 629 -18.98 -6.29 -19.98
N GLY A 630 -17.80 -6.50 -20.55
CA GLY A 630 -16.69 -7.07 -19.79
C GLY A 630 -16.02 -6.01 -18.93
N VAL A 631 -16.07 -6.14 -17.61
CA VAL A 631 -15.42 -5.21 -16.68
C VAL A 631 -14.00 -5.69 -16.36
N TYR A 632 -13.04 -4.78 -16.44
CA TYR A 632 -11.65 -5.01 -16.03
C TYR A 632 -11.25 -3.96 -14.99
N VAL A 633 -10.53 -4.39 -13.97
CA VAL A 633 -9.93 -3.52 -12.95
C VAL A 633 -8.46 -3.34 -13.24
N GLN A 634 -8.07 -2.09 -13.50
CA GLN A 634 -6.69 -1.68 -13.70
C GLN A 634 -6.28 -0.76 -12.55
N GLN A 635 -5.18 -1.10 -11.87
CA GLN A 635 -4.58 -0.19 -10.90
C GLN A 635 -3.85 0.93 -11.65
N MET A 636 -3.94 2.16 -11.13
CA MET A 636 -3.14 3.26 -11.68
C MET A 636 -1.66 2.97 -11.45
N PRO A 637 -0.80 3.20 -12.46
CA PRO A 637 0.63 3.04 -12.27
C PRO A 637 1.14 4.03 -11.23
N TYR A 638 2.12 3.60 -10.44
CA TYR A 638 2.71 4.41 -9.40
C TYR A 638 4.08 4.93 -9.84
N PRO A 639 4.35 6.24 -9.71
CA PRO A 639 5.62 6.82 -10.13
C PRO A 639 6.80 6.24 -9.34
N CYS A 640 8.01 6.39 -9.87
CA CYS A 640 9.22 6.00 -9.15
C CYS A 640 9.27 6.66 -7.76
N TYR A 641 9.57 5.87 -6.74
CA TYR A 641 9.63 6.32 -5.36
C TYR A 641 10.79 5.67 -4.62
N VAL A 642 11.11 6.24 -3.46
CA VAL A 642 12.14 5.71 -2.58
C VAL A 642 11.46 5.26 -1.31
N ASP A 643 11.65 4.00 -0.95
CA ASP A 643 11.22 3.47 0.33
C ASP A 643 12.31 3.75 1.38
N ASP A 644 11.91 4.53 2.39
CA ASP A 644 12.77 5.00 3.47
C ASP A 644 12.08 4.77 4.83
N LEU A 645 12.10 3.52 5.27
CA LEU A 645 11.58 3.09 6.57
C LEU A 645 12.19 3.87 7.74
N PHE A 646 13.46 4.28 7.59
CA PHE A 646 14.14 5.12 8.58
C PHE A 646 13.49 6.50 8.69
N MET A 647 13.18 7.16 7.57
CA MET A 647 12.55 8.48 7.59
C MET A 647 11.15 8.45 8.21
N ILE A 648 10.34 7.43 7.90
CA ILE A 648 8.98 7.25 8.45
C ILE A 648 9.02 7.14 9.98
N THR A 649 9.96 6.37 10.52
CA THR A 649 10.14 6.23 11.97
C THR A 649 10.75 7.49 12.60
N LEU A 650 11.67 8.14 11.89
CA LEU A 650 12.31 9.37 12.34
C LEU A 650 11.32 10.52 12.45
N ASN A 651 10.42 10.72 11.48
CA ASN A 651 9.46 11.83 11.47
C ASN A 651 8.70 11.97 12.81
N ARG A 652 8.27 10.84 13.40
CA ARG A 652 7.50 10.83 14.66
C ARG A 652 8.32 11.24 15.89
N CYS A 653 9.62 10.97 15.89
CA CYS A 653 10.49 11.14 17.06
C CYS A 653 11.51 12.27 16.89
N PHE A 654 11.70 12.79 15.68
CA PHE A 654 12.70 13.79 15.34
C PHE A 654 12.60 15.07 16.18
N PRO A 655 11.40 15.67 16.37
CA PRO A 655 11.27 16.86 17.22
C PRO A 655 11.66 16.57 18.68
N MET A 656 11.35 15.38 19.18
CA MET A 656 11.68 14.95 20.55
C MET A 656 13.19 14.83 20.74
N PHE A 657 13.92 14.22 19.81
CA PHE A 657 15.39 14.13 19.88
C PHE A 657 16.05 15.51 19.85
N MET A 658 15.53 16.43 19.04
CA MET A 658 16.02 17.81 18.96
C MET A 658 15.81 18.57 20.28
N VAL A 659 14.62 18.47 20.88
CA VAL A 659 14.34 19.09 22.18
C VAL A 659 15.22 18.46 23.29
N LEU A 660 15.39 17.13 23.29
CA LEU A 660 16.25 16.43 24.24
C LEU A 660 17.74 16.77 24.09
N ALA A 661 18.20 17.16 22.90
CA ALA A 661 19.59 17.56 22.69
C ALA A 661 19.96 18.82 23.50
N TRP A 662 19.04 19.78 23.63
CA TRP A 662 19.32 21.05 24.31
C TRP A 662 18.85 21.11 25.78
N ILE A 663 18.24 20.04 26.32
CA ILE A 663 17.75 20.01 27.71
C ILE A 663 18.86 20.31 28.72
N TYR A 664 20.07 19.81 28.47
CA TYR A 664 21.24 20.05 29.32
C TYR A 664 21.69 21.52 29.23
N SER A 665 21.78 22.08 28.02
CA SER A 665 22.12 23.49 27.78
C SER A 665 21.12 24.44 28.44
N VAL A 666 19.82 24.15 28.33
CA VAL A 666 18.73 24.90 29.00
C VAL A 666 18.93 24.89 30.52
N SER A 667 19.11 23.70 31.11
CA SER A 667 19.28 23.55 32.55
C SER A 667 20.50 24.31 33.08
N MET A 668 21.60 24.27 32.32
CA MET A 668 22.85 24.92 32.69
C MET A 668 22.82 26.44 32.51
N THR A 669 22.19 26.97 31.45
CA THR A 669 22.03 28.42 31.25
C THR A 669 21.20 29.04 32.37
N VAL A 670 20.07 28.43 32.74
CA VAL A 670 19.26 28.89 33.88
C VAL A 670 20.04 28.80 35.19
N LYS A 671 20.77 27.70 35.43
CA LYS A 671 21.62 27.54 36.62
C LYS A 671 22.65 28.66 36.73
N SER A 672 23.32 29.02 35.64
CA SER A 672 24.32 30.10 35.64
C SER A 672 23.71 31.44 36.04
N ILE A 673 22.55 31.79 35.49
CA ILE A 673 21.87 33.06 35.78
C ILE A 673 21.41 33.10 37.23
N VAL A 674 20.78 32.03 37.70
CA VAL A 674 20.27 31.96 39.08
C VAL A 674 21.42 31.88 40.09
N LEU A 675 22.57 31.30 39.72
CA LEU A 675 23.77 31.31 40.56
C LEU A 675 24.33 32.73 40.72
N GLU A 676 24.36 33.55 39.66
CA GLU A 676 24.75 34.96 39.77
C GLU A 676 23.78 35.77 40.64
N LYS A 677 22.48 35.44 40.60
CA LYS A 677 21.47 36.00 41.51
C LYS A 677 21.68 35.55 42.95
N GLU A 678 21.91 34.25 43.19
CA GLU A 678 22.11 33.66 44.51
C GLU A 678 23.36 34.23 45.22
N LEU A 679 24.45 34.42 44.48
CA LEU A 679 25.68 35.04 44.98
C LEU A 679 25.65 36.57 45.01
N ARG A 680 24.53 37.19 44.61
CA ARG A 680 24.31 38.66 44.58
C ARG A 680 25.29 39.43 43.70
N LEU A 681 25.93 38.76 42.74
CA LEU A 681 26.85 39.41 41.79
C LEU A 681 26.14 40.43 40.89
N LYS A 682 24.84 40.21 40.61
CA LYS A 682 24.02 41.18 39.85
C LYS A 682 23.89 42.52 40.57
N GLU A 683 23.69 42.50 41.89
CA GLU A 683 23.52 43.73 42.68
C GLU A 683 24.86 44.45 42.90
N THR A 684 25.96 43.72 43.10
CA THR A 684 27.30 44.33 43.19
C THR A 684 27.74 44.97 41.87
N LEU A 685 27.36 44.39 40.73
CA LEU A 685 27.61 45.01 39.42
C LEU A 685 26.78 46.30 39.23
N LYS A 686 25.56 46.35 39.78
CA LYS A 686 24.75 47.59 39.76
C LYS A 686 25.36 48.69 40.63
N THR A 687 25.89 48.37 41.82
CA THR A 687 26.58 49.37 42.67
C THR A 687 27.87 49.89 42.03
N MET A 688 28.51 49.10 41.15
CA MET A 688 29.62 49.54 40.31
C MET A 688 29.20 50.38 39.09
N GLY A 689 27.91 50.66 38.91
CA GLY A 689 27.38 51.49 37.82
C GLY A 689 27.10 50.73 36.51
N VAL A 690 26.86 49.41 36.56
CA VAL A 690 26.45 48.63 35.38
C VAL A 690 24.92 48.57 35.27
N ASN A 691 24.39 48.97 34.11
CA ASN A 691 22.95 48.93 33.83
C ASN A 691 22.41 47.49 33.65
N ASN A 692 21.15 47.27 34.04
CA ASN A 692 20.49 45.95 33.91
C ASN A 692 20.46 45.44 32.45
N GLY A 693 20.26 46.34 31.47
CA GLY A 693 20.27 45.99 30.06
C GLY A 693 21.62 45.44 29.57
N VAL A 694 22.74 45.94 30.11
CA VAL A 694 24.09 45.46 29.77
C VAL A 694 24.31 44.05 30.33
N ILE A 695 23.79 43.76 31.53
CA ILE A 695 23.88 42.44 32.16
C ILE A 695 23.10 41.40 31.35
N TRP A 696 21.85 41.71 30.98
CA TRP A 696 21.04 40.82 30.14
C TRP A 696 21.64 40.62 28.75
N CYS A 697 22.14 41.69 28.11
CA CYS A 697 22.78 41.61 26.80
C CYS A 697 24.06 40.76 26.82
N THR A 698 24.91 40.91 27.84
CA THR A 698 26.14 40.12 27.96
C THR A 698 25.85 38.65 28.28
N CYS A 699 24.80 38.38 29.06
CA CYS A 699 24.32 37.02 29.32
C CYS A 699 23.72 36.37 28.06
N PHE A 700 22.98 37.14 27.25
CA PHE A 700 22.44 36.68 25.97
C PHE A 700 23.55 36.31 25.00
N ILE A 701 24.53 37.20 24.78
CA ILE A 701 25.64 36.95 23.86
C ILE A 701 26.44 35.71 24.29
N ASP A 702 26.74 35.53 25.59
CA ASP A 702 27.45 34.35 26.08
C ASP A 702 26.67 33.05 25.83
N SER A 703 25.36 33.05 26.13
CA SER A 703 24.50 31.88 25.90
C SER A 703 24.30 31.60 24.41
N PHE A 704 24.17 32.64 23.60
CA PHE A 704 23.99 32.57 22.15
C PHE A 704 25.20 31.97 21.45
N ILE A 705 26.42 32.40 21.79
CA ILE A 705 27.65 31.83 21.22
C ILE A 705 27.72 30.31 21.49
N MET A 706 27.38 29.89 22.71
CA MET A 706 27.42 28.49 23.11
C MET A 706 26.37 27.61 22.43
N MET A 707 25.13 28.09 22.31
CA MET A 707 24.09 27.33 21.61
C MET A 707 24.29 27.37 20.10
N THR A 708 24.85 28.45 19.54
CA THR A 708 25.16 28.54 18.12
C THR A 708 26.24 27.53 17.73
N THR A 709 27.29 27.36 18.53
CA THR A 709 28.34 26.36 18.23
C THR A 709 27.78 24.93 18.25
N SER A 710 26.92 24.58 19.21
CA SER A 710 26.29 23.26 19.23
C SER A 710 25.32 23.05 18.06
N THR A 711 24.55 24.08 17.66
CA THR A 711 23.66 24.00 16.49
C THR A 711 24.41 23.86 15.18
N ALA A 712 25.53 24.58 15.01
CA ALA A 712 26.37 24.47 13.82
C ALA A 712 26.93 23.04 13.68
N LEU A 713 27.48 22.49 14.76
CA LEU A 713 27.97 21.10 14.79
C LEU A 713 26.85 20.10 14.49
N LEU A 714 25.67 20.31 15.08
CA LEU A 714 24.50 19.46 14.84
C LEU A 714 24.07 19.48 13.36
N THR A 715 24.02 20.67 12.74
CA THR A 715 23.66 20.80 11.32
C THR A 715 24.65 20.11 10.39
N ILE A 716 25.95 20.19 10.72
CA ILE A 716 27.01 19.48 9.99
C ILE A 716 26.82 17.97 10.11
N ILE A 717 26.46 17.46 11.29
CA ILE A 717 26.24 16.02 11.51
C ILE A 717 24.98 15.53 10.79
N ILE A 718 23.86 16.25 10.87
CA ILE A 718 22.59 15.86 10.23
C ILE A 718 22.77 15.81 8.71
N MET A 719 23.37 16.86 8.13
CA MET A 719 23.57 16.96 6.68
C MET A 719 24.73 16.06 6.19
N GLY A 720 25.86 16.04 6.89
CA GLY A 720 27.00 15.18 6.55
C GLY A 720 26.71 13.69 6.74
N GLY A 721 25.87 13.35 7.71
CA GLY A 721 25.37 11.99 7.95
C GLY A 721 24.23 11.55 7.04
N LYS A 722 23.82 12.39 6.07
CA LYS A 722 22.71 12.13 5.13
C LYS A 722 21.42 11.67 5.82
N VAL A 723 21.14 12.25 6.99
CA VAL A 723 19.87 12.05 7.69
C VAL A 723 18.78 12.81 6.95
N LEU A 724 19.05 14.06 6.56
CA LEU A 724 18.30 14.83 5.59
C LEU A 724 19.14 14.90 4.30
N ASN A 725 18.61 14.45 3.18
CA ASN A 725 19.32 14.28 1.92
C ASN A 725 18.95 15.37 0.90
N TYR A 726 17.68 15.81 0.88
CA TYR A 726 17.15 16.73 -0.14
C TYR A 726 17.08 18.19 0.35
N SER A 727 16.93 18.42 1.65
CA SER A 727 16.75 19.76 2.22
C SER A 727 18.00 20.65 2.20
N ASN A 728 17.83 21.97 2.03
CA ASN A 728 18.96 22.91 2.00
C ASN A 728 19.62 23.09 3.39
N PRO A 729 20.95 22.86 3.55
CA PRO A 729 21.66 22.99 4.82
C PRO A 729 21.52 24.36 5.50
N LEU A 730 21.52 25.45 4.72
CA LEU A 730 21.44 26.81 5.26
C LEU A 730 20.06 27.09 5.85
N LEU A 731 18.99 26.62 5.21
CA LEU A 731 17.62 26.77 5.72
C LEU A 731 17.44 26.05 7.04
N VAL A 732 17.92 24.81 7.13
CA VAL A 732 17.88 24.04 8.38
C VAL A 732 18.71 24.72 9.46
N PHE A 733 19.89 25.24 9.14
CA PHE A 733 20.70 26.00 10.09
C PHE A 733 19.98 27.24 10.64
N PHE A 734 19.39 28.07 9.77
CA PHE A 734 18.63 29.25 10.21
C PHE A 734 17.40 28.88 11.05
N PHE A 735 16.68 27.83 10.67
CA PHE A 735 15.56 27.32 11.45
C PHE A 735 15.98 26.90 12.86
N LEU A 736 17.04 26.12 13.00
CA LEU A 736 17.57 25.72 14.32
C LEU A 736 18.13 26.91 15.10
N LEU A 737 18.75 27.87 14.43
CA LEU A 737 19.25 29.10 15.06
C LEU A 737 18.09 29.91 15.66
N THR A 738 16.99 30.11 14.93
CA THR A 738 15.80 30.82 15.45
C THR A 738 15.21 30.12 16.68
N PHE A 739 15.19 28.78 16.68
CA PHE A 739 14.74 28.01 17.84
C PHE A 739 15.65 28.22 19.05
N THR A 740 16.97 28.26 18.88
CA THR A 740 17.88 28.51 20.00
C THR A 740 17.78 29.92 20.57
N VAL A 741 17.57 30.94 19.72
CA VAL A 741 17.29 32.31 20.19
C VAL A 741 16.04 32.34 21.06
N THR A 742 14.97 31.68 20.60
CA THR A 742 13.69 31.61 21.32
C THR A 742 13.84 30.85 22.65
N THR A 743 14.59 29.74 22.63
CA THR A 743 14.89 28.94 23.82
C THR A 743 15.70 29.72 24.85
N ILE A 744 16.67 30.55 24.43
CA ILE A 744 17.44 31.41 25.35
C ILE A 744 16.51 32.43 26.03
N MET A 745 15.59 33.05 25.27
CA MET A 745 14.61 33.98 25.86
C MET A 745 13.65 33.27 26.83
N GLN A 746 13.26 32.03 26.53
CA GLN A 746 12.49 31.20 27.44
C GLN A 746 13.28 30.85 28.71
N CYS A 747 14.58 30.54 28.61
CA CYS A 747 15.46 30.34 29.78
C CYS A 747 15.52 31.60 30.66
N PHE A 748 15.60 32.78 30.05
CA PHE A 748 15.59 34.05 30.77
C PHE A 748 14.30 34.24 31.55
N LEU A 749 13.15 33.99 30.91
CA LEU A 749 11.85 34.03 31.58
C LEU A 749 11.80 33.04 32.77
N MET A 750 12.22 31.79 32.58
CA MET A 750 12.26 30.80 33.65
C MET A 750 13.20 31.20 34.80
N SER A 751 14.34 31.82 34.50
CA SER A 751 15.33 32.25 35.50
C SER A 751 14.82 33.36 36.44
N VAL A 752 13.74 34.06 36.10
CA VAL A 752 13.15 35.10 36.95
C VAL A 752 12.42 34.50 38.15
N PHE A 753 11.82 33.31 38.01
CA PHE A 753 11.00 32.70 39.06
C PHE A 753 11.80 31.97 40.15
N PHE A 754 13.09 31.69 39.92
CA PHE A 754 13.91 30.90 40.84
C PHE A 754 14.95 31.74 41.58
N ASN A 755 15.09 31.47 42.89
CA ASN A 755 16.10 32.09 43.75
C ASN A 755 17.30 31.17 44.08
N LYS A 756 17.18 29.86 43.81
CA LYS A 756 18.18 28.83 44.16
C LYS A 756 18.69 28.10 42.93
N ALA A 757 20.01 28.06 42.73
CA ALA A 757 20.60 27.61 41.47
C ALA A 757 20.37 26.12 41.17
N ASN A 758 20.53 25.22 42.15
CA ASN A 758 20.37 23.77 41.94
C ASN A 758 18.90 23.37 41.71
N LEU A 759 17.97 24.02 42.41
CA LEU A 759 16.53 23.84 42.19
C LEU A 759 16.16 24.31 40.77
N ALA A 760 16.61 25.50 40.38
CA ALA A 760 16.36 26.04 39.05
C ALA A 760 16.90 25.13 37.94
N ALA A 761 18.10 24.56 38.13
CA ALA A 761 18.71 23.64 37.17
C ALA A 761 17.85 22.38 36.94
N ALA A 762 17.35 21.75 38.01
CA ALA A 762 16.53 20.55 37.89
C ALA A 762 15.13 20.87 37.34
N CYS A 763 14.47 21.91 37.86
CA CYS A 763 13.11 22.26 37.45
C CYS A 763 13.03 22.82 36.03
N SER A 764 14.03 23.58 35.57
CA SER A 764 14.02 24.16 34.22
C SER A 764 14.04 23.11 33.11
N GLY A 765 14.87 22.07 33.25
CA GLY A 765 14.86 20.95 32.30
C GLY A 765 13.50 20.23 32.22
N ILE A 766 12.86 20.02 33.39
CA ILE A 766 11.53 19.42 33.46
C ILE A 766 10.48 20.33 32.80
N ILE A 767 10.43 21.61 33.16
CA ILE A 767 9.47 22.57 32.60
C ILE A 767 9.64 22.68 31.08
N TYR A 768 10.88 22.73 30.59
CA TYR A 768 11.17 22.77 29.17
C TYR A 768 10.63 21.53 28.42
N PHE A 769 10.82 20.33 28.98
CA PHE A 769 10.23 19.10 28.41
C PHE A 769 8.69 19.10 28.51
N THR A 770 8.12 19.56 29.61
CA THR A 770 6.66 19.66 29.78
C THR A 770 6.04 20.61 28.76
N LEU A 771 6.72 21.71 28.41
CA LEU A 771 6.25 22.67 27.39
C LEU A 771 6.27 22.10 25.97
N TYR A 772 6.99 20.99 25.72
CA TYR A 772 6.94 20.25 24.46
C TYR A 772 5.77 19.27 24.38
N LEU A 773 5.32 18.67 25.49
CA LEU A 773 4.26 17.64 25.49
C LEU A 773 2.96 18.02 24.75
N PRO A 774 2.48 19.28 24.78
CA PRO A 774 1.31 19.67 23.99
C PRO A 774 1.45 19.41 22.48
N HIS A 775 2.68 19.43 21.93
CA HIS A 775 2.92 19.08 20.53
C HIS A 775 2.52 17.64 20.22
N VAL A 776 2.88 16.69 21.10
CA VAL A 776 2.54 15.27 20.94
C VAL A 776 1.01 15.07 20.93
N LEU A 777 0.29 15.83 21.76
CA LEU A 777 -1.17 15.83 21.76
C LEU A 777 -1.74 16.44 20.48
N CYS A 778 -1.16 17.54 19.99
CA CYS A 778 -1.58 18.15 18.73
C CYS A 778 -1.36 17.22 17.54
N PHE A 779 -0.24 16.51 17.50
CA PHE A 779 0.04 15.49 16.49
C PHE A 779 -1.01 14.36 16.53
N ALA A 780 -1.36 13.88 17.72
CA ALA A 780 -2.40 12.87 17.88
C ALA A 780 -3.81 13.35 17.48
N TRP A 781 -4.05 14.66 17.40
CA TRP A 781 -5.36 15.26 17.10
C TRP A 781 -5.36 16.04 15.76
N GLN A 782 -4.37 15.81 14.90
CA GLN A 782 -4.15 16.53 13.65
C GLN A 782 -5.39 16.65 12.75
N ASP A 783 -6.25 15.62 12.72
CA ASP A 783 -7.44 15.57 11.86
C ASP A 783 -8.54 16.59 12.24
N ARG A 784 -8.52 17.10 13.48
CA ARG A 784 -9.54 18.04 13.99
C ARG A 784 -9.01 19.46 14.21
N ILE A 785 -7.69 19.67 14.09
CA ILE A 785 -7.05 20.92 14.44
C ILE A 785 -7.06 21.88 13.25
N THR A 786 -7.71 23.03 13.42
CA THR A 786 -7.70 24.11 12.44
C THR A 786 -6.43 24.97 12.54
N LYS A 787 -6.14 25.77 11.49
CA LYS A 787 -4.99 26.69 11.46
C LYS A 787 -4.90 27.60 12.68
N THR A 788 -6.03 28.17 13.13
CA THR A 788 -6.06 29.08 14.28
C THR A 788 -5.68 28.36 15.57
N MET A 789 -6.09 27.11 15.74
CA MET A 789 -5.69 26.27 16.86
C MET A 789 -4.19 25.93 16.80
N LYS A 790 -3.63 25.66 15.61
CA LYS A 790 -2.17 25.49 15.44
C LYS A 790 -1.41 26.76 15.83
N MET A 791 -1.86 27.92 15.37
CA MET A 791 -1.27 29.21 15.73
C MET A 791 -1.34 29.47 17.25
N ALA A 792 -2.48 29.17 17.89
CA ALA A 792 -2.61 29.31 19.35
C ALA A 792 -1.69 28.34 20.11
N ALA A 793 -1.61 27.08 19.69
CA ALA A 793 -0.70 26.09 20.28
C ALA A 793 0.78 26.47 20.06
N SER A 794 1.09 27.12 18.93
CA SER A 794 2.44 27.59 18.59
C SER A 794 2.93 28.78 19.42
N LEU A 795 2.11 29.36 20.32
CA LEU A 795 2.58 30.32 21.34
C LEU A 795 3.51 29.67 22.38
N LEU A 796 3.50 28.33 22.42
CA LEU A 796 4.50 27.53 23.10
C LEU A 796 5.63 27.24 22.11
N SER A 797 6.77 27.92 22.27
CA SER A 797 7.93 27.79 21.38
C SER A 797 8.32 26.34 21.02
N PRO A 798 8.40 25.39 21.97
CA PRO A 798 8.70 23.99 21.63
C PRO A 798 7.66 23.31 20.72
N VAL A 799 6.41 23.76 20.75
CA VAL A 799 5.33 23.29 19.88
C VAL A 799 5.43 23.89 18.49
N ALA A 800 5.74 25.19 18.37
CA ALA A 800 6.01 25.83 17.09
C ALA A 800 7.18 25.15 16.36
N PHE A 801 8.25 24.85 17.09
CA PHE A 801 9.39 24.09 16.60
C PHE A 801 9.02 22.65 16.21
N GLY A 802 8.16 22.00 16.98
CA GLY A 802 7.61 20.67 16.66
C GLY A 802 6.88 20.65 15.32
N PHE A 803 5.97 21.60 15.09
CA PHE A 803 5.31 21.71 13.79
C PHE A 803 6.30 22.05 12.66
N GLY A 804 7.28 22.92 12.89
CA GLY A 804 8.31 23.21 11.89
C GLY A 804 9.13 21.97 11.50
N THR A 805 9.52 21.17 12.47
CA THR A 805 10.27 19.92 12.24
C THR A 805 9.42 18.83 11.59
N GLU A 806 8.12 18.72 11.90
CA GLU A 806 7.17 17.85 11.17
C GLU A 806 7.06 18.25 9.70
N TYR A 807 6.96 19.55 9.40
CA TYR A 807 6.87 20.00 8.01
C TYR A 807 8.17 19.75 7.25
N LEU A 808 9.32 19.91 7.92
CA LEU A 808 10.63 19.58 7.36
C LEU A 808 10.73 18.09 7.01
N SER A 809 10.34 17.18 7.92
CA SER A 809 10.36 15.74 7.66
C SER A 809 9.39 15.34 6.55
N ARG A 810 8.21 15.96 6.47
CA ARG A 810 7.23 15.69 5.39
C ARG A 810 7.75 16.07 4.00
N TYR A 811 8.41 17.21 3.86
CA TYR A 811 9.03 17.59 2.59
C TYR A 811 10.17 16.64 2.18
N GLU A 812 10.87 16.09 3.17
CA GLU A 812 11.92 15.11 2.96
C GLU A 812 11.35 13.73 2.57
N GLU A 813 10.25 13.28 3.20
CA GLU A 813 9.52 12.05 2.84
C GLU A 813 8.99 12.09 1.40
N GLN A 814 8.58 13.26 0.92
CA GLN A 814 8.12 13.45 -0.46
C GLN A 814 9.28 13.52 -1.49
N GLY A 815 10.54 13.56 -1.04
CA GLY A 815 11.71 13.68 -1.92
C GLY A 815 11.95 15.08 -2.50
N LEU A 816 11.14 16.09 -2.15
CA LEU A 816 11.33 17.48 -2.59
C LEU A 816 12.39 18.20 -1.75
N GLY A 817 12.43 17.88 -0.45
CA GLY A 817 13.22 18.61 0.54
C GLY A 817 12.73 20.04 0.77
N LEU A 818 13.18 20.66 1.86
CA LEU A 818 12.87 22.06 2.12
C LEU A 818 13.77 22.98 1.27
N GLN A 819 13.15 23.68 0.33
CA GLN A 819 13.78 24.70 -0.54
C GLN A 819 13.18 26.08 -0.27
N TRP A 820 13.87 27.15 -0.73
CA TRP A 820 13.41 28.54 -0.54
C TRP A 820 12.08 28.82 -1.24
N ASP A 821 11.82 28.15 -2.36
CA ASP A 821 10.62 28.37 -3.17
C ASP A 821 9.36 27.76 -2.51
N ASN A 822 9.52 26.63 -1.81
CA ASN A 822 8.42 25.85 -1.22
C ASN A 822 8.13 26.23 0.25
N ILE A 823 8.83 27.22 0.82
CA ILE A 823 8.73 27.55 2.26
C ILE A 823 7.35 28.10 2.67
N MET A 824 6.64 28.70 1.71
CA MET A 824 5.31 29.30 1.92
C MET A 824 4.17 28.31 1.73
N THR A 825 4.41 27.23 1.00
CA THR A 825 3.40 26.22 0.70
C THR A 825 3.34 25.18 1.82
N SER A 826 2.17 24.58 2.03
CA SER A 826 1.96 23.47 2.95
C SER A 826 2.01 22.14 2.17
N PRO A 827 2.61 21.07 2.75
CA PRO A 827 2.62 19.75 2.12
C PRO A 827 1.31 18.97 2.36
N LEU A 828 0.47 19.43 3.30
CA LEU A 828 -0.81 18.80 3.64
C LEU A 828 -1.95 19.41 2.83
N GLU A 829 -2.72 18.54 2.17
CA GLU A 829 -3.97 18.93 1.50
C GLU A 829 -4.92 19.60 2.51
N LYS A 830 -5.43 20.80 2.15
CA LYS A 830 -6.36 21.62 2.95
C LYS A 830 -5.78 22.30 4.19
N ASP A 831 -4.49 22.16 4.48
CA ASP A 831 -3.84 22.94 5.54
C ASP A 831 -3.27 24.24 4.96
N ASN A 832 -3.47 25.37 5.66
CA ASN A 832 -2.93 26.68 5.28
C ASN A 832 -1.82 27.15 6.25
N TYR A 833 -1.39 26.29 7.17
CA TYR A 833 -0.21 26.49 8.00
C TYR A 833 1.05 26.14 7.18
N SER A 834 2.06 26.99 7.19
CA SER A 834 3.29 26.81 6.40
C SER A 834 4.54 26.79 7.26
N PHE A 835 5.66 26.33 6.70
CA PHE A 835 6.92 26.33 7.43
C PHE A 835 7.38 27.75 7.79
N LEU A 836 7.12 28.75 6.95
CA LEU A 836 7.40 30.14 7.34
C LEU A 836 6.58 30.57 8.57
N THR A 837 5.31 30.16 8.66
CA THR A 837 4.48 30.56 9.80
C THR A 837 5.02 30.05 11.14
N SER A 838 5.67 28.87 11.18
CA SER A 838 6.33 28.39 12.39
C SER A 838 7.55 29.24 12.76
N ILE A 839 8.37 29.65 11.79
CA ILE A 839 9.51 30.57 12.03
C ILE A 839 9.01 31.91 12.58
N LEU A 840 7.99 32.50 11.96
CA LEU A 840 7.45 33.78 12.41
C LEU A 840 6.87 33.69 13.83
N MET A 841 6.19 32.60 14.17
CA MET A 841 5.67 32.37 15.52
C MET A 841 6.78 32.20 16.55
N MET A 842 7.87 31.47 16.23
CA MET A 842 9.03 31.38 17.13
C MET A 842 9.69 32.74 17.36
N VAL A 843 9.84 33.57 16.32
CA VAL A 843 10.38 34.93 16.47
C VAL A 843 9.47 35.79 17.34
N PHE A 844 8.15 35.69 17.15
CA PHE A 844 7.17 36.36 17.99
C PHE A 844 7.28 35.91 19.46
N ASP A 845 7.39 34.61 19.72
CA ASP A 845 7.58 34.05 21.05
C ASP A 845 8.90 34.52 21.69
N ALA A 846 9.97 34.66 20.92
CA ALA A 846 11.25 35.17 21.42
C ALA A 846 11.11 36.60 21.94
N VAL A 847 10.41 37.46 21.19
CA VAL A 847 10.09 38.83 21.60
C VAL A 847 9.18 38.81 22.83
N LEU A 848 8.13 37.99 22.82
CA LEU A 848 7.19 37.87 23.93
C LEU A 848 7.87 37.43 25.23
N TYR A 849 8.67 36.37 25.20
CA TYR A 849 9.42 35.90 26.36
C TYR A 849 10.46 36.93 26.83
N GLY A 850 11.10 37.65 25.91
CA GLY A 850 12.02 38.74 26.24
C GLY A 850 11.32 39.89 26.98
N VAL A 851 10.15 40.32 26.49
CA VAL A 851 9.34 41.37 27.12
C VAL A 851 8.82 40.91 28.49
N LEU A 852 8.33 39.68 28.59
CA LEU A 852 7.87 39.11 29.86
C LEU A 852 9.01 38.97 30.87
N ALA A 853 10.20 38.53 30.45
CA ALA A 853 11.37 38.43 31.31
C ALA A 853 11.79 39.82 31.83
N TRP A 854 11.81 40.82 30.95
CA TRP A 854 12.09 42.22 31.33
C TRP A 854 11.03 42.76 32.31
N TYR A 855 9.75 42.54 32.04
CA TYR A 855 8.67 43.00 32.90
C TYR A 855 8.73 42.34 34.29
N LEU A 856 8.84 41.01 34.34
CA LEU A 856 8.85 40.26 35.60
C LEU A 856 10.13 40.49 36.43
N ASP A 857 11.30 40.68 35.82
CA ASP A 857 12.55 41.00 36.56
C ASP A 857 12.46 42.35 37.28
N ASN A 858 11.64 43.29 36.79
CA ASN A 858 11.43 44.59 37.43
C ASN A 858 10.30 44.58 38.47
N VAL A 859 9.24 43.78 38.28
CA VAL A 859 8.11 43.68 39.22
C VAL A 859 8.39 42.72 40.37
N PHE A 860 9.01 41.57 40.06
CA PHE A 860 9.36 40.52 41.02
C PHE A 860 10.87 40.21 41.01
N PRO A 861 11.72 41.11 41.51
CA PRO A 861 13.18 40.89 41.52
C PRO A 861 13.67 39.87 42.58
N GLY A 862 12.77 39.15 43.25
CA GLY A 862 13.10 38.17 44.29
C GLY A 862 13.32 38.78 45.68
N GLN A 863 14.00 38.06 46.58
CA GLN A 863 14.16 38.44 48.00
C GLN A 863 15.01 39.70 48.26
N TYR A 864 15.80 40.13 47.28
CA TYR A 864 16.88 41.12 47.50
C TYR A 864 16.81 42.35 46.58
N GLY A 865 15.87 42.39 45.64
CA GLY A 865 15.65 43.56 44.79
C GLY A 865 14.41 44.35 45.19
N ILE A 866 14.39 45.63 44.83
CA ILE A 866 13.24 46.50 45.08
C ILE A 866 12.28 46.38 43.90
N GLY A 867 11.11 45.78 44.12
CA GLY A 867 10.09 45.62 43.10
C GLY A 867 9.47 46.96 42.71
N ARG A 868 9.32 47.21 41.42
CA ARG A 868 8.57 48.36 40.88
C ARG A 868 7.06 48.05 40.86
N PRO A 869 6.18 49.06 40.96
CA PRO A 869 4.74 48.85 40.84
C PRO A 869 4.38 48.26 39.46
N PHE A 870 3.30 47.47 39.38
CA PHE A 870 2.91 46.75 38.16
C PHE A 870 2.68 47.67 36.94
N TYR A 871 2.26 48.92 37.17
CA TYR A 871 2.01 49.92 36.12
C TYR A 871 3.25 50.77 35.77
N PHE A 872 4.46 50.39 36.20
CA PHE A 872 5.68 51.16 35.91
C PHE A 872 5.95 51.44 34.42
N PRO A 873 5.60 50.56 33.44
CA PRO A 873 5.87 50.84 32.03
C PRO A 873 5.07 52.04 31.49
N PHE A 874 3.94 52.35 32.10
CA PHE A 874 3.06 53.47 31.72
C PHE A 874 3.48 54.80 32.38
N GLN A 875 4.46 54.78 33.29
CA GLN A 875 4.98 56.01 33.91
C GLN A 875 5.99 56.71 32.99
N SER A 876 5.67 57.95 32.57
CA SER A 876 6.58 58.77 31.75
C SER A 876 7.95 59.03 32.42
N SER A 877 8.04 58.91 33.74
CA SER A 877 9.29 59.07 34.51
C SER A 877 10.26 57.90 34.32
N TYR A 878 9.79 56.73 33.87
CA TYR A 878 10.66 55.57 33.61
C TYR A 878 11.44 55.72 32.30
N TRP A 879 10.76 56.21 31.26
CA TRP A 879 11.34 56.36 29.92
C TRP A 879 12.13 57.67 29.74
N ARG A 880 11.84 58.71 30.53
CA ARG A 880 12.65 59.93 30.56
C ARG A 880 13.90 59.69 31.39
N LEU A 881 15.05 59.58 30.73
CA LEU A 881 16.35 59.81 31.38
C LEU A 881 16.30 61.19 32.03
N SER A 882 16.40 61.28 33.36
CA SER A 882 16.79 62.55 33.99
C SER A 882 18.17 62.91 33.44
N ALA A 883 18.23 63.96 32.62
CA ALA A 883 19.49 64.54 32.18
C ALA A 883 20.28 64.94 33.44
N THR A 884 21.43 64.32 33.63
CA THR A 884 22.46 64.80 34.54
C THR A 884 22.77 66.23 34.14
N SER A 885 22.52 67.20 35.01
CA SER A 885 23.01 68.56 34.83
C SER A 885 24.53 68.51 34.90
N ASN A 886 25.17 68.52 33.72
CA ASN A 886 26.60 68.74 33.58
C ASN A 886 26.92 70.18 34.03
N THR A 887 27.21 70.37 35.31
CA THR A 887 27.93 71.56 35.77
C THR A 887 29.40 71.19 35.84
N GLU A 888 30.08 71.20 34.70
CA GLU A 888 31.53 71.39 34.58
C GLU A 888 31.93 71.37 33.09
N ARG A 889 32.06 72.57 32.51
CA ARG A 889 33.08 72.97 31.52
C ARG A 889 32.74 74.34 30.94
N ALA A 890 33.20 75.38 31.62
CA ALA A 890 33.61 76.61 31.00
C ALA A 890 34.83 77.07 31.79
N TYR A 891 36.02 76.64 31.39
CA TYR A 891 37.31 77.29 31.64
C TYR A 891 38.43 76.40 31.09
N GLN A 892 38.73 76.56 29.80
CA GLN A 892 40.04 76.31 29.19
C GLN A 892 39.96 76.70 27.72
N ASP A 893 40.13 78.00 27.46
CA ASP A 893 40.71 78.55 26.24
C ASP A 893 41.15 79.99 26.55
N ALA A 894 42.39 80.13 27.05
CA ALA A 894 43.21 81.33 26.88
C ALA A 894 44.64 81.00 27.29
N VAL A 895 45.54 81.07 26.31
CA VAL A 895 46.97 80.81 26.40
C VAL A 895 47.69 82.16 26.56
N ILE A 896 48.51 82.25 27.61
CA ILE A 896 49.77 83.01 27.79
C ILE A 896 49.75 84.53 28.12
N MET A 897 50.52 84.80 29.19
CA MET A 897 51.29 85.99 29.64
C MET A 897 50.72 86.96 30.71
N GLU A 898 51.39 86.89 31.88
CA GLU A 898 51.57 87.83 33.01
C GLU A 898 51.96 89.28 32.62
N PRO A 899 52.15 90.23 33.57
CA PRO A 899 51.46 90.49 34.86
C PRO A 899 51.09 92.00 35.02
N ASP A 900 50.30 92.38 36.06
CA ASP A 900 50.62 93.48 37.01
C ASP A 900 49.44 93.97 37.91
N MET A 901 49.76 94.05 39.21
CA MET A 901 49.49 95.08 40.23
C MET A 901 48.10 95.74 40.52
N VAL A 902 47.61 95.50 41.75
CA VAL A 902 47.37 96.47 42.87
C VAL A 902 46.15 97.43 42.85
N VAL A 903 45.17 97.11 43.74
CA VAL A 903 44.59 97.94 44.85
C VAL A 903 43.21 98.65 44.75
N GLU A 904 42.52 98.53 45.91
CA GLU A 904 41.56 99.42 46.62
C GLU A 904 40.02 99.28 46.51
N GLN A 905 39.46 98.81 47.65
CA GLN A 905 38.51 99.44 48.59
C GLN A 905 37.05 99.81 48.24
N ASP A 906 36.21 99.38 49.21
CA ASP A 906 35.18 100.12 49.94
C ASP A 906 33.68 100.09 49.56
N VAL A 907 32.94 99.31 50.38
CA VAL A 907 31.97 99.75 51.43
C VAL A 907 30.54 100.24 51.07
N GLU A 908 29.59 99.57 51.75
CA GLU A 908 28.27 99.98 52.31
C GLU A 908 27.02 100.26 51.44
N SER A 909 25.89 99.61 51.78
CA SER A 909 24.88 100.14 52.73
C SER A 909 23.44 99.62 52.52
N ARG A 910 22.88 99.09 53.62
CA ARG A 910 21.50 99.23 54.17
C ARG A 910 20.21 98.94 53.38
N GLY A 911 19.32 98.21 54.07
CA GLY A 911 17.99 98.74 54.44
C GLY A 911 16.79 97.80 54.30
N SER A 912 16.19 97.42 55.44
CA SER A 912 15.01 96.57 55.73
C SER A 912 13.64 97.30 55.54
N PRO A 913 12.47 96.90 56.13
CA PRO A 913 11.76 95.60 56.37
C PRO A 913 10.22 95.65 56.03
N VAL A 914 9.41 94.63 56.43
CA VAL A 914 8.16 94.71 57.30
C VAL A 914 7.05 93.61 57.08
N THR A 915 6.87 92.74 58.09
CA THR A 915 5.68 92.13 58.83
C THR A 915 4.37 91.51 58.24
N HIS A 916 3.89 90.38 58.85
CA HIS A 916 2.67 90.17 59.74
C HIS A 916 1.83 88.84 59.60
N THR A 917 1.86 87.99 60.66
CA THR A 917 0.82 87.24 61.47
C THR A 917 -0.46 86.52 60.91
N CYS A 918 -0.82 85.31 61.45
CA CYS A 918 -1.94 85.01 62.42
C CYS A 918 -2.33 83.49 62.64
N ASN A 919 -3.02 83.23 63.79
CA ASN A 919 -3.30 81.99 64.59
C ASN A 919 -4.55 81.10 64.26
N GLY A 920 -4.69 79.92 64.94
CA GLY A 920 -6.00 79.32 65.34
C GLY A 920 -6.07 77.80 65.70
N SER A 921 -6.89 77.37 66.69
CA SER A 921 -6.76 76.13 67.52
C SER A 921 -8.07 75.32 67.81
N ALA A 922 -7.95 74.07 68.34
CA ALA A 922 -8.76 73.38 69.41
C ALA A 922 -9.66 72.10 69.18
N ARG A 923 -9.37 71.02 69.99
CA ARG A 923 -10.19 70.13 70.91
C ARG A 923 -11.23 69.04 70.47
N ARG A 924 -11.09 67.76 70.94
CA ARG A 924 -11.77 67.03 72.11
C ARG A 924 -11.92 65.46 72.02
N LYS A 925 -11.60 64.74 73.15
CA LYS A 925 -12.15 63.51 73.87
C LYS A 925 -12.35 62.14 73.12
N GLY A 926 -12.25 60.91 73.69
CA GLY A 926 -11.88 60.34 75.01
C GLY A 926 -12.16 58.79 75.15
N CYS A 927 -11.41 58.12 76.06
CA CYS A 927 -11.73 56.94 76.93
C CYS A 927 -11.49 55.42 76.59
N LYS A 928 -10.59 54.84 77.42
CA LYS A 928 -10.61 53.60 78.27
C LYS A 928 -10.59 52.17 77.69
N HIS A 929 -9.43 51.49 77.88
CA HIS A 929 -9.29 50.31 78.76
C HIS A 929 -7.81 50.11 79.20
N GLN A 930 -7.47 50.64 80.38
CA GLN A 930 -6.42 50.10 81.27
C GLN A 930 -6.97 48.76 81.83
N SER A 931 -6.21 47.66 81.92
CA SER A 931 -5.53 47.35 83.18
C SER A 931 -4.55 46.15 83.10
N LYS A 932 -4.04 45.79 81.91
CA LYS A 932 -2.97 44.76 81.78
C LYS A 932 -1.61 45.29 81.31
N ARG A 933 -1.51 46.58 80.98
CA ARG A 933 -0.25 47.26 80.62
C ARG A 933 0.47 47.93 81.80
N GLU A 934 -0.27 48.33 82.83
CA GLU A 934 0.24 49.13 83.95
C GLU A 934 1.14 48.39 84.95
N GLN A 935 1.18 47.06 84.93
CA GLN A 935 2.14 46.28 85.72
C GLN A 935 3.50 46.09 85.01
N GLN A 936 3.53 46.19 83.68
CA GLN A 936 4.76 46.07 82.89
C GLN A 936 5.44 47.44 82.72
N GLU A 937 4.68 48.53 82.72
CA GLU A 937 5.20 49.90 82.69
C GLU A 937 5.86 50.31 84.00
N ARG A 938 5.30 49.96 85.17
CA ARG A 938 5.94 50.24 86.48
C ARG A 938 7.29 49.57 86.69
N LYS A 939 7.51 48.38 86.10
CA LYS A 939 8.82 47.69 86.13
C LYS A 939 9.85 48.32 85.17
N LYS A 940 9.38 49.03 84.14
CA LYS A 940 10.20 49.81 83.20
C LYS A 940 10.49 51.23 83.70
N GLU A 941 9.57 51.83 84.46
CA GLU A 941 9.74 53.15 85.06
C GLU A 941 10.76 53.15 86.21
N LEU A 942 10.82 52.09 87.03
CA LEU A 942 11.86 51.94 88.06
C LEU A 942 13.28 51.78 87.49
N LEU A 943 13.41 51.20 86.29
CA LEU A 943 14.70 51.10 85.58
C LEU A 943 15.07 52.41 84.86
N LYS A 944 14.09 53.21 84.41
CA LYS A 944 14.32 54.55 83.86
C LYS A 944 14.64 55.61 84.91
N GLN A 945 14.05 55.51 86.10
CA GLN A 945 14.31 56.47 87.19
C GLN A 945 15.72 56.36 87.80
N GLN A 946 16.47 55.27 87.52
CA GLN A 946 17.89 55.20 87.88
C GLN A 946 18.81 55.88 86.85
N GLU A 947 18.34 56.18 85.63
CA GLU A 947 19.15 56.83 84.59
C GLU A 947 18.89 58.35 84.47
N GLU A 948 17.83 58.91 85.07
CA GLU A 948 17.47 60.33 84.91
C GLU A 948 17.96 61.27 86.05
N THR A 949 18.78 60.80 86.99
CA THR A 949 19.36 61.66 88.05
C THR A 949 20.77 62.16 87.73
N GLN A 950 21.07 62.44 86.46
CA GLN A 950 22.23 63.25 86.08
C GLN A 950 21.87 64.05 84.84
N ASN A 951 21.70 65.36 85.05
CA ASN A 951 21.70 66.46 84.08
C ASN A 951 20.32 67.09 83.77
N HIS A 952 19.92 68.00 84.66
CA HIS A 952 19.08 69.16 84.33
C HIS A 952 19.67 70.39 85.00
N VAL A 953 20.36 71.25 84.25
CA VAL A 953 20.42 72.71 84.47
C VAL A 953 20.52 73.38 83.08
N GLU A 954 19.65 74.37 82.90
CA GLU A 954 19.63 75.47 81.91
C GLU A 954 19.01 75.25 80.51
N GLU A 955 17.77 75.74 80.38
CA GLU A 955 17.21 76.33 79.15
C GLU A 955 17.06 77.85 79.32
N GLY A 956 17.48 78.60 78.29
CA GLY A 956 17.18 80.01 78.04
C GLY A 956 17.46 80.35 76.56
N HIS A 957 16.42 80.79 75.84
CA HIS A 957 16.28 80.96 74.38
C HIS A 957 17.31 81.85 73.65
N ASP A 958 17.77 81.37 72.48
CA ASP A 958 17.54 81.92 71.10
C ASP A 958 18.76 81.64 70.19
N SER A 959 18.72 80.54 69.42
CA SER A 959 19.44 80.24 68.15
C SER A 959 19.39 78.71 67.86
N GLU A 960 18.21 78.17 67.56
CA GLU A 960 18.08 76.73 67.26
C GLU A 960 18.53 76.41 65.84
N GLY A 961 19.78 75.98 65.67
CA GLY A 961 20.27 75.50 64.38
C GLY A 961 21.49 74.56 64.38
N GLN A 962 22.28 74.44 65.46
CA GLN A 962 23.65 73.89 65.31
C GLN A 962 24.23 73.07 66.49
N MET A 963 23.43 72.47 67.39
CA MET A 963 23.99 71.80 68.58
C MET A 963 24.49 70.35 68.40
N PHE A 964 24.31 69.70 67.25
CA PHE A 964 24.69 68.28 67.07
C PHE A 964 25.86 68.03 66.10
N PHE A 965 26.52 69.08 65.59
CA PHE A 965 27.61 68.97 64.63
C PHE A 965 28.89 69.58 65.18
N GLU A 966 30.00 68.84 65.14
CA GLU A 966 31.33 69.42 65.30
C GLU A 966 31.63 70.38 64.14
N ALA A 967 32.39 71.44 64.41
CA ALA A 967 32.76 72.41 63.38
C ALA A 967 33.62 71.74 62.29
N ASP A 968 33.34 72.06 61.03
CA ASP A 968 34.04 71.49 59.88
C ASP A 968 35.57 71.76 59.97
N PRO A 969 36.42 70.72 59.89
CA PRO A 969 37.87 70.87 60.05
C PRO A 969 38.50 71.67 58.89
N LEU A 970 39.26 72.70 59.25
CA LEU A 970 39.94 73.60 58.31
C LEU A 970 41.09 72.88 57.59
N GLY A 971 41.09 72.91 56.26
CA GLY A 971 42.18 72.40 55.41
C GLY A 971 42.01 70.97 54.87
N LEU A 972 40.95 70.27 55.26
CA LEU A 972 40.61 68.96 54.70
C LEU A 972 39.67 69.12 53.50
N LYS A 973 39.99 68.44 52.39
CA LYS A 973 39.13 68.43 51.21
C LYS A 973 37.88 67.59 51.48
N ARG A 974 36.70 68.17 51.26
CA ARG A 974 35.42 67.46 51.35
C ARG A 974 35.38 66.38 50.26
N GLY A 975 35.16 65.14 50.66
CA GLY A 975 35.04 63.98 49.78
C GLY A 975 33.59 63.66 49.39
N VAL A 976 32.68 63.64 50.37
CA VAL A 976 31.23 63.41 50.15
C VAL A 976 30.43 64.37 51.03
N GLN A 977 29.46 65.07 50.46
CA GLN A 977 28.57 65.99 51.16
C GLN A 977 27.12 65.54 50.98
N ILE A 978 26.42 65.33 52.09
CA ILE A 978 24.99 65.04 52.11
C ILE A 978 24.29 66.28 52.61
N GLU A 979 23.30 66.76 51.87
CA GLU A 979 22.42 67.85 52.27
C GLU A 979 20.98 67.37 52.27
N ASP A 980 20.31 67.59 53.39
CA ASP A 980 18.87 67.44 53.58
C ASP A 980 18.25 66.11 53.13
N LEU A 981 18.94 65.00 53.40
CA LEU A 981 18.49 63.68 52.94
C LEU A 981 17.26 63.20 53.73
N VAL A 982 16.13 63.03 53.04
CA VAL A 982 14.89 62.46 53.59
C VAL A 982 14.56 61.15 52.89
N MET A 983 14.41 60.06 53.64
CA MET A 983 13.98 58.74 53.14
C MET A 983 12.68 58.29 53.82
N GLN A 984 11.64 57.97 53.06
CA GLN A 984 10.37 57.42 53.53
C GLN A 984 9.98 56.20 52.68
N PHE A 985 9.62 55.09 53.35
CA PHE A 985 9.18 53.88 52.66
C PHE A 985 7.67 53.93 52.40
N SER A 986 7.25 53.41 51.25
CA SER A 986 5.83 53.30 50.88
C SER A 986 5.06 52.47 51.92
N GLY A 987 4.15 53.12 52.66
CA GLY A 987 3.33 52.50 53.71
C GLY A 987 3.72 52.88 55.15
N SER A 988 4.84 53.58 55.39
CA SER A 988 5.17 54.12 56.72
C SER A 988 4.81 55.61 56.81
N SER A 989 4.11 56.01 57.88
CA SER A 989 3.81 57.42 58.13
C SER A 989 5.00 58.21 58.69
N ARG A 990 6.05 57.51 59.16
CA ARG A 990 7.28 58.11 59.66
C ARG A 990 8.42 57.96 58.64
N PRO A 991 9.21 59.03 58.38
CA PRO A 991 10.42 58.93 57.59
C PRO A 991 11.47 58.07 58.31
N ALA A 992 12.19 57.25 57.54
CA ALA A 992 13.29 56.39 58.01
C ALA A 992 14.61 57.14 58.15
N VAL A 993 14.81 58.20 57.35
CA VAL A 993 15.87 59.20 57.49
C VAL A 993 15.19 60.56 57.29
N ASN A 994 15.46 61.54 58.16
CA ASN A 994 14.78 62.83 58.11
C ASN A 994 15.80 63.96 58.18
N HIS A 995 15.93 64.75 57.11
CA HIS A 995 16.78 65.94 57.02
C HIS A 995 18.24 65.70 57.44
N LEU A 996 18.83 64.57 57.00
CA LEU A 996 20.21 64.22 57.35
C LEU A 996 21.21 65.00 56.48
N SER A 997 22.00 65.87 57.10
CA SER A 997 23.10 66.60 56.44
C SER A 997 24.43 66.25 57.10
N ILE A 998 25.39 65.70 56.36
CA ILE A 998 26.70 65.25 56.90
C ILE A 998 27.79 65.44 55.83
N ASN A 999 28.96 65.91 56.27
CA ASN A 999 30.17 66.04 55.45
C ASN A 999 31.19 64.94 55.79
N PHE A 1000 31.77 64.30 54.76
CA PHE A 1000 32.88 63.36 54.87
C PHE A 1000 34.13 63.95 54.22
N TYR A 1001 35.29 63.81 54.86
CA TYR A 1001 36.55 64.40 54.43
C TYR A 1001 37.53 63.35 53.84
N GLU A 1002 38.31 63.75 52.84
CA GLU A 1002 39.34 62.90 52.23
C GLU A 1002 40.42 62.52 53.27
N GLY A 1003 40.84 61.24 53.28
CA GLY A 1003 41.91 60.74 54.16
C GLY A 1003 41.47 60.39 55.59
N GLN A 1004 40.20 60.57 55.97
CA GLN A 1004 39.67 60.19 57.28
C GLN A 1004 39.00 58.80 57.27
N ILE A 1005 39.12 58.07 58.38
CA ILE A 1005 38.35 56.84 58.62
C ILE A 1005 37.05 57.25 59.32
N THR A 1006 35.94 57.22 58.61
CA THR A 1006 34.62 57.59 59.15
C THR A 1006 33.84 56.36 59.58
N SER A 1007 33.29 56.37 60.79
CA SER A 1007 32.44 55.30 61.32
C SER A 1007 31.00 55.80 61.50
N PHE A 1008 30.02 55.06 60.99
CA PHE A 1008 28.60 55.41 61.10
C PHE A 1008 27.91 54.52 62.12
N LEU A 1009 27.85 54.98 63.37
CA LEU A 1009 27.37 54.25 64.55
C LEU A 1009 25.99 54.75 65.00
N GLY A 1010 25.19 53.87 65.61
CA GLY A 1010 23.88 54.22 66.14
C GLY A 1010 23.01 52.99 66.40
N HIS A 1011 21.87 53.16 67.08
CA HIS A 1011 20.98 52.04 67.43
C HIS A 1011 20.37 51.35 66.19
N ASN A 1012 19.95 50.09 66.32
CA ASN A 1012 19.24 49.38 65.25
C ASN A 1012 17.94 50.13 64.89
N GLY A 1013 17.64 50.24 63.60
CA GLY A 1013 16.47 51.00 63.11
C GLY A 1013 16.68 52.51 62.89
N ALA A 1014 17.85 53.08 63.21
CA ALA A 1014 18.16 54.50 62.99
C ALA A 1014 18.40 54.91 61.52
N GLY A 1015 18.05 54.08 60.54
CA GLY A 1015 18.27 54.38 59.12
C GLY A 1015 19.69 54.22 58.59
N LYS A 1016 20.66 53.75 59.40
CA LYS A 1016 22.10 53.67 59.03
C LYS A 1016 22.37 52.97 57.69
N THR A 1017 21.87 51.75 57.55
CA THR A 1017 22.01 50.95 56.32
C THR A 1017 21.27 51.58 55.15
N THR A 1018 20.16 52.27 55.42
CA THR A 1018 19.35 52.97 54.41
C THR A 1018 20.11 54.17 53.85
N THR A 1019 20.72 55.00 54.70
CA THR A 1019 21.60 56.09 54.27
C THR A 1019 22.76 55.57 53.43
N MET A 1020 23.44 54.50 53.88
CA MET A 1020 24.55 53.92 53.13
C MET A 1020 24.12 53.33 51.78
N SER A 1021 22.91 52.77 51.69
CA SER A 1021 22.34 52.24 50.45
C SER A 1021 21.97 53.35 49.46
N ILE A 1022 21.56 54.53 49.95
CA ILE A 1022 21.32 55.71 49.10
C ILE A 1022 22.65 56.24 48.56
N LEU A 1023 23.67 56.39 49.42
CA LEU A 1023 25.00 56.85 49.02
C LEU A 1023 25.68 55.95 47.99
N THR A 1024 25.45 54.64 48.10
CA THR A 1024 26.00 53.63 47.18
C THR A 1024 25.15 53.43 45.93
N GLY A 1025 24.07 54.21 45.76
CA GLY A 1025 23.22 54.19 44.57
C GLY A 1025 22.25 53.01 44.47
N LEU A 1026 22.06 52.23 45.54
CA LEU A 1026 21.05 51.16 45.59
C LEU A 1026 19.62 51.73 45.65
N PHE A 1027 19.45 52.90 46.28
CA PHE A 1027 18.23 53.70 46.23
C PHE A 1027 18.49 54.98 45.45
N PRO A 1028 17.73 55.29 44.38
CA PRO A 1028 17.84 56.59 43.73
C PRO A 1028 17.29 57.69 44.65
N PRO A 1029 17.97 58.84 44.80
CA PRO A 1029 17.41 59.99 45.50
C PRO A 1029 16.18 60.47 44.70
N TYR A 1030 15.02 60.53 45.35
CA TYR A 1030 13.86 61.21 44.79
C TYR A 1030 13.96 62.69 45.18
N ILE A 1031 14.02 63.58 44.20
CA ILE A 1031 13.90 65.02 44.46
C ILE A 1031 12.40 65.27 44.67
N TRP A 1032 11.97 65.44 45.93
CA TRP A 1032 10.65 66.01 46.21
C TRP A 1032 10.68 67.49 45.83
N HIS A 1033 10.38 67.83 44.58
CA HIS A 1033 9.92 69.18 44.30
C HIS A 1033 8.52 69.33 44.88
N SER A 1034 8.44 70.13 45.95
CA SER A 1034 7.21 70.63 46.56
C SER A 1034 6.25 71.16 45.48
N LEU A 1035 5.24 70.37 45.12
CA LEU A 1035 3.96 70.88 44.63
C LEU A 1035 3.10 71.15 45.85
N ARG A 1036 3.11 72.42 46.28
CA ARG A 1036 2.06 73.01 47.10
C ARG A 1036 1.60 74.30 46.42
#